data_AF-A0A9Q9AT51-F1
#
_entry.id   AF-A0A9Q9AT51-F1
#
_cell.length_a   1.000
_cell.length_b   1.000
_cell.length_c   1.000
_cell.angle_alpha   90.00
_cell.angle_beta   90.00
_cell.angle_gamma   90.00
#
_symmetry.space_group_name_H-M   'P 1'
#
loop_
_entity.id
_entity.type
_entity.pdbx_description
1 polymer ?
#
loop_
_entity_poly.entity_id
_entity_poly.type
_entity_poly.pdbx_seq_one_letter_code
_entity_poly.pdbx_strand_id
1 'polypeptide(L)'
;MRLLNVHTLELEDFLHDVPHYVVASHRWALGDEATTQDVKNKRNMHKSGYQKVAGFARYVRERIDNIDWIWIDTCCVNQDSSQEVTEAVNSMFRWYTEAELCIAYLIDVVNADDKSEFRNSNWFQRGWTLQELLAPSLVIFVSQRWELIGHKGKHGWRIWDGDCVSLEPDIASITKIPEPVLRNYDDCKGLTTEEKLAWIGARETTREEDLSYCLLGIFNVAMPVIYGEGADSARQRLLRKIFKFSQQRDQFNRKVVNWFSPPDPWVNHASARRRHEDQTGAWLLDSKHYQHWKSSSSGHIWLYGKPGCGKTVLCSTVIEDIRPRYESSTNVGLGIYYFSFSDSQKQSYENLLFSLVVQLGWKEPAQSTLFQLYDKPNRSIPHAEVLETILTSAIKQFDEVFLLLDALDECAEDNEERRNLLDFLDRLAQANSNLKIFATSRLSMDIKASMEVLGAAPFHVDVHAVNADIRDYVKNELSRDRKLNGLDDRMKAMIRDTLAQKAEGMFRWAICQLQELKKLKSTKPKRLSEALTTLPRTLDETYERMLVRIEEMDRTDALTALRWLAFSHRPLTLGELVDASVTDPSGEGEVDSDNRGGVEDVLAMLSDLIIVDGDNERANTGKRTSSGHSSDAPGHDSLTARTYDDVSGTTRVRLAHFSVKEYLVSERILHSNAQYFHLRESREHHYIAQSCLSYGLHYSTSAERTGTPRDFTIFPLLEYAAQYWSYHSSLQDPVEIDRESRLLASDKLRREWLLVHQPDLKRARPFEDVEDIGCALYYAVYLKLDAVVHKLLSNGANVNAQGGFYGNALQAAAGEGHLETAKMLVKKGADINAQGGFYGNALRAALLVDHKTLAEMLIQSGADLSDLGSEGDYVLHAASSQDYENLATLLIYRRSGQSTPRSITNNVLQAASRAGHEKLVEMLLDKGADVNARGGYYGSALQAAAGEGHKGVAAMLIDRGADVNAGGGFFGNSLKAALREGHTELAEMLVDKGADVDLVQA
;
A
#
# COMPACT_ATOMS: atom_id res chain seq x y z
N MET A 1 29.43 13.98 22.73
CA MET A 1 28.75 14.63 23.88
C MET A 1 29.77 14.85 24.99
N ARG A 2 29.76 16.01 25.64
CA ARG A 2 30.61 16.27 26.81
C ARG A 2 29.82 16.04 28.09
N LEU A 3 30.38 15.33 29.06
CA LEU A 3 29.75 15.04 30.35
C LEU A 3 30.68 15.40 31.51
N LEU A 4 30.08 15.70 32.66
CA LEU A 4 30.80 15.98 33.90
C LEU A 4 30.79 14.74 34.79
N ASN A 5 31.97 14.29 35.22
CA ASN A 5 32.08 13.20 36.19
C ASN A 5 31.66 13.69 37.59
N VAL A 6 30.73 13.00 38.24
CA VAL A 6 30.17 13.44 39.53
C VAL A 6 31.13 13.27 40.71
N HIS A 7 32.17 12.43 40.58
CA HIS A 7 33.16 12.21 41.63
C HIS A 7 34.32 13.20 41.56
N THR A 8 34.83 13.47 40.35
CA THR A 8 36.02 14.31 40.15
C THR A 8 35.69 15.76 39.77
N LEU A 9 34.46 16.02 39.29
CA LEU A 9 34.05 17.28 38.67
C LEU A 9 34.92 17.64 37.45
N GLU A 10 35.37 16.63 36.71
CA GLU A 10 36.14 16.78 35.47
C GLU A 10 35.27 16.47 34.26
N LEU A 11 35.49 17.22 33.17
CA LEU A 11 34.72 17.09 31.93
C LEU A 11 35.40 16.10 30.99
N GLU A 12 34.62 15.19 30.40
CA GLU A 12 35.09 14.20 29.43
C GLU A 12 34.23 14.23 28.15
N ASP A 13 34.87 14.03 26.99
CA ASP A 13 34.24 14.07 25.66
C ASP A 13 34.04 12.64 25.12
N PHE A 14 32.79 12.27 24.85
CA PHE A 14 32.40 10.97 24.31
C PHE A 14 31.96 11.10 22.85
N LEU A 15 32.69 10.47 21.92
CA LEU A 15 32.37 10.47 20.49
C LEU A 15 31.47 9.28 20.07
N HIS A 16 31.68 8.13 20.71
CA HIS A 16 30.92 6.88 20.57
C HIS A 16 30.70 6.29 21.97
N ASP A 17 29.68 5.44 22.17
CA ASP A 17 29.39 4.75 23.43
C ASP A 17 29.24 5.68 24.65
N VAL A 18 28.28 6.62 24.56
CA VAL A 18 27.99 7.56 25.66
C VAL A 18 27.51 6.77 26.90
N PRO A 19 28.16 6.92 28.08
CA PRO A 19 27.78 6.18 29.28
C PRO A 19 26.42 6.64 29.81
N HIS A 20 25.77 5.88 30.68
CA HIS A 20 24.55 6.33 31.36
C HIS A 20 24.79 7.66 32.11
N TYR A 21 23.90 8.63 31.90
CA TYR A 21 24.04 9.97 32.49
C TYR A 21 22.69 10.55 32.91
N VAL A 22 22.79 11.55 33.78
CA VAL A 22 21.67 12.37 34.27
C VAL A 22 21.74 13.77 33.65
N VAL A 23 20.59 14.40 33.43
CA VAL A 23 20.52 15.80 33.01
C VAL A 23 20.21 16.70 34.20
N ALA A 24 20.95 17.80 34.36
CA ALA A 24 20.61 18.85 35.31
C ALA A 24 19.79 19.95 34.63
N SER A 25 18.55 20.10 35.07
CA SER A 25 17.68 21.22 34.68
C SER A 25 17.58 22.22 35.81
N HIS A 26 17.89 23.49 35.56
CA HIS A 26 17.90 24.51 36.61
C HIS A 26 17.86 25.93 36.06
N ARG A 27 17.92 26.94 36.96
CA ARG A 27 18.16 28.35 36.62
C ARG A 27 19.43 28.87 37.28
N TRP A 28 20.23 29.67 36.57
CA TRP A 28 21.34 30.42 37.16
C TRP A 28 20.81 31.67 37.90
N ALA A 29 21.46 32.07 38.98
CA ALA A 29 21.26 33.41 39.53
C ALA A 29 21.97 34.43 38.61
N LEU A 30 21.47 35.67 38.56
CA LEU A 30 21.99 36.68 37.65
C LEU A 30 23.49 36.93 37.91
N GLY A 31 24.34 36.69 36.91
CA GLY A 31 25.80 36.87 36.99
C GLY A 31 26.58 35.74 37.69
N ASP A 32 25.89 34.67 38.07
CA ASP A 32 26.43 33.53 38.83
C ASP A 32 26.43 32.21 38.00
N GLU A 33 26.46 32.32 36.68
CA GLU A 33 26.54 31.18 35.77
C GLU A 33 27.91 30.51 35.82
N ALA A 34 27.93 29.17 35.95
CA ALA A 34 29.16 28.39 35.82
C ALA A 34 29.36 28.00 34.36
N THR A 35 30.51 28.34 33.80
CA THR A 35 30.85 28.06 32.40
C THR A 35 31.69 26.80 32.26
N THR A 36 31.79 26.29 31.03
CA THR A 36 32.71 25.20 30.67
C THR A 36 34.14 25.50 31.15
N GLN A 37 34.58 26.75 31.06
CA GLN A 37 35.93 27.14 31.49
C GLN A 37 36.09 27.25 33.01
N ASP A 38 35.03 27.59 33.74
CA ASP A 38 35.07 27.56 35.19
C ASP A 38 35.28 26.13 35.70
N VAL A 39 34.59 25.16 35.10
CA VAL A 39 34.70 23.73 35.44
C VAL A 39 36.06 23.17 35.01
N LYS A 40 36.45 23.32 33.73
CA LYS A 40 37.74 22.81 33.21
C LYS A 40 38.95 23.34 33.99
N ASN A 41 38.95 24.63 34.34
CA ASN A 41 40.09 25.26 35.00
C ASN A 41 39.94 25.36 36.52
N LYS A 42 38.88 24.79 37.10
CA LYS A 42 38.53 24.88 38.53
C LYS A 42 38.58 26.33 39.05
N ARG A 43 38.04 27.27 38.26
CA ARG A 43 37.96 28.70 38.59
C ARG A 43 36.63 29.03 39.25
N ASN A 44 36.58 30.13 40.01
CA ASN A 44 35.35 30.64 40.63
C ASN A 44 34.61 29.64 41.53
N MET A 45 35.32 28.67 42.14
CA MET A 45 34.71 27.61 42.97
C MET A 45 33.91 28.12 44.18
N HIS A 46 34.17 29.36 44.62
CA HIS A 46 33.44 30.00 45.72
C HIS A 46 32.11 30.62 45.28
N LYS A 47 31.85 30.79 43.98
CA LYS A 47 30.60 31.36 43.47
C LYS A 47 29.45 30.36 43.61
N SER A 48 28.25 30.90 43.79
CA SER A 48 27.03 30.10 43.97
C SER A 48 26.77 29.17 42.78
N GLY A 49 27.15 29.58 41.56
CA GLY A 49 27.04 28.76 40.36
C GLY A 49 27.85 27.47 40.43
N TYR A 50 29.14 27.58 40.76
CA TYR A 50 30.01 26.41 40.88
C TYR A 50 29.57 25.51 42.06
N GLN A 51 29.11 26.11 43.16
CA GLN A 51 28.55 25.36 44.28
C GLN A 51 27.28 24.59 43.90
N LYS A 52 26.47 25.12 42.98
CA LYS A 52 25.29 24.41 42.44
C LYS A 52 25.70 23.23 41.58
N VAL A 53 26.73 23.36 40.74
CA VAL A 53 27.32 22.24 39.98
C VAL A 53 27.79 21.13 40.93
N ALA A 54 28.54 21.49 41.97
CA ALA A 54 28.96 20.54 43.00
C ALA A 54 27.77 19.94 43.77
N GLY A 55 26.70 20.71 43.98
CA GLY A 55 25.45 20.27 44.58
C GLY A 55 24.75 19.19 43.76
N PHE A 56 24.66 19.37 42.43
CA PHE A 56 24.11 18.37 41.53
C PHE A 56 24.93 17.07 41.55
N ALA A 57 26.26 17.17 41.42
CA ALA A 57 27.14 16.02 41.48
C ALA A 57 27.01 15.26 42.82
N ARG A 58 26.92 16.00 43.93
CA ARG A 58 26.67 15.40 45.26
C ARG A 58 25.32 14.69 45.31
N TYR A 59 24.25 15.30 44.79
CA TYR A 59 22.92 14.70 44.80
C TYR A 59 22.89 13.39 44.01
N VAL A 60 23.50 13.35 42.82
CA VAL A 60 23.61 12.12 42.01
C VAL A 60 24.34 11.04 42.80
N ARG A 61 25.53 11.33 43.37
CA ARG A 61 26.31 10.35 44.14
C ARG A 61 25.60 9.78 45.37
N GLU A 62 24.79 10.60 46.04
CA GLU A 62 24.14 10.21 47.30
C GLU A 62 22.80 9.51 47.09
N ARG A 63 22.14 9.71 45.93
CA ARG A 63 20.74 9.31 45.73
C ARG A 63 20.48 8.48 44.48
N ILE A 64 21.40 8.43 43.51
CA ILE A 64 21.19 7.78 42.23
C ILE A 64 22.28 6.72 42.03
N ASP A 65 21.90 5.45 42.15
CA ASP A 65 22.81 4.33 42.00
C ASP A 65 23.31 4.19 40.55
N ASN A 66 24.56 3.74 40.39
CA ASN A 66 25.16 3.35 39.10
C ASN A 66 25.23 4.44 38.03
N ILE A 67 25.23 5.73 38.40
CA ILE A 67 25.44 6.84 37.47
C ILE A 67 26.61 7.72 37.92
N ASP A 68 27.65 7.77 37.10
CA ASP A 68 28.85 8.57 37.36
C ASP A 68 28.91 9.88 36.56
N TRP A 69 27.92 10.12 35.69
CA TRP A 69 27.96 11.21 34.71
C TRP A 69 26.73 12.10 34.76
N ILE A 70 26.96 13.41 34.67
CA ILE A 70 25.90 14.40 34.58
C ILE A 70 26.15 15.39 33.45
N TRP A 71 25.09 15.77 32.75
CA TRP A 71 25.10 16.82 31.74
C TRP A 71 24.48 18.10 32.30
N ILE A 72 25.20 19.22 32.16
CA ILE A 72 24.78 20.56 32.58
C ILE A 72 25.10 21.52 31.44
N ASP A 73 24.10 22.23 30.91
CA ASP A 73 24.13 23.00 29.67
C ASP A 73 25.37 23.92 29.53
N THR A 74 25.55 24.88 30.41
CA THR A 74 26.59 25.91 30.33
C THR A 74 27.99 25.39 30.67
N CYS A 75 28.05 24.23 31.34
CA CYS A 75 29.29 23.55 31.73
C CYS A 75 29.78 22.54 30.69
N CYS A 76 28.85 21.89 29.98
CA CYS A 76 29.16 20.84 29.01
C CYS A 76 29.26 21.40 27.59
N VAL A 77 28.53 22.47 27.28
CA VAL A 77 28.57 23.14 25.97
C VAL A 77 29.42 24.40 26.04
N ASN A 78 30.45 24.48 25.22
CA ASN A 78 31.29 25.67 25.12
C ASN A 78 30.53 26.81 24.42
N GLN A 79 30.02 27.74 25.23
CA GLN A 79 29.22 28.88 24.76
C GLN A 79 29.98 29.86 23.86
N ASP A 80 31.32 29.81 23.86
CA ASP A 80 32.17 30.63 22.98
C ASP A 80 32.26 30.10 21.54
N SER A 81 31.81 28.86 21.30
CA SER A 81 31.81 28.22 19.98
C SER A 81 30.41 28.22 19.38
N SER A 82 30.15 29.10 18.42
CA SER A 82 28.84 29.17 17.74
C SER A 82 28.47 27.87 17.01
N GLN A 83 29.48 27.13 16.53
CA GLN A 83 29.29 25.81 15.93
C GLN A 83 28.84 24.80 16.98
N GLU A 84 29.54 24.72 18.12
CA GLU A 84 29.20 23.78 19.20
C GLU A 84 27.82 24.09 19.80
N VAL A 85 27.49 25.38 19.96
CA VAL A 85 26.16 25.81 20.39
C VAL A 85 25.08 25.39 19.39
N THR A 86 25.33 25.58 18.09
CA THR A 86 24.36 25.17 17.05
C THR A 86 24.16 23.65 17.05
N GLU A 87 25.24 22.88 17.10
CA GLU A 87 25.18 21.41 17.14
C GLU A 87 24.49 20.91 18.41
N ALA A 88 24.79 21.53 19.56
CA ALA A 88 24.16 21.20 20.83
C ALA A 88 22.66 21.49 20.79
N VAL A 89 22.24 22.69 20.39
CA VAL A 89 20.82 23.07 20.34
C VAL A 89 20.00 22.15 19.43
N ASN A 90 20.56 21.72 18.30
CA ASN A 90 19.89 20.76 17.41
C ASN A 90 19.87 19.31 17.96
N SER A 91 20.67 19.00 18.98
CA SER A 91 20.82 17.66 19.55
C SER A 91 20.23 17.49 20.96
N MET A 92 19.94 18.59 21.67
CA MET A 92 19.53 18.59 23.08
C MET A 92 18.32 17.69 23.36
N PHE A 93 17.29 17.72 22.51
CA PHE A 93 16.10 16.89 22.72
C PHE A 93 16.44 15.39 22.73
N ARG A 94 17.29 14.96 21.80
CA ARG A 94 17.79 13.58 21.76
C ARG A 94 18.60 13.27 23.02
N TRP A 95 19.50 14.15 23.42
CA TRP A 95 20.27 13.98 24.66
C TRP A 95 19.39 13.94 25.91
N TYR A 96 18.26 14.62 25.92
CA TYR A 96 17.30 14.55 27.03
C TYR A 96 16.49 13.26 27.01
N THR A 97 16.14 12.75 25.83
CA THR A 97 15.46 11.45 25.67
C THR A 97 16.35 10.27 26.04
N GLU A 98 17.65 10.32 25.72
CA GLU A 98 18.63 9.27 26.02
C GLU A 98 19.13 9.29 27.48
N ALA A 99 18.82 10.34 28.25
CA ALA A 99 19.21 10.43 29.66
C ALA A 99 18.37 9.49 30.55
N GLU A 100 18.98 8.95 31.60
CA GLU A 100 18.28 8.06 32.54
C GLU A 100 17.20 8.78 33.34
N LEU A 101 17.48 10.03 33.71
CA LEU A 101 16.52 10.95 34.29
C LEU A 101 17.01 12.40 34.18
N CYS A 102 16.08 13.32 34.37
CA CYS A 102 16.35 14.76 34.50
C CYS A 102 16.05 15.23 35.94
N ILE A 103 16.99 15.95 36.55
CA ILE A 103 16.83 16.58 37.86
C ILE A 103 16.49 18.05 37.67
N ALA A 104 15.25 18.43 37.94
CA ALA A 104 14.77 19.80 37.93
C ALA A 104 14.96 20.47 39.31
N TYR A 105 16.00 21.30 39.44
CA TYR A 105 16.29 22.06 40.66
C TYR A 105 15.50 23.39 40.69
N LEU A 106 14.57 23.49 41.63
CA LEU A 106 13.68 24.63 41.81
C LEU A 106 14.20 25.56 42.90
N ILE A 107 14.95 26.59 42.48
CA ILE A 107 15.61 27.51 43.42
C ILE A 107 14.65 28.36 44.27
N ASP A 108 13.42 28.52 43.78
CA ASP A 108 12.36 29.33 44.39
C ASP A 108 11.36 28.52 45.21
N VAL A 109 11.54 27.20 45.31
CA VAL A 109 10.76 26.32 46.19
C VAL A 109 11.62 25.98 47.40
N VAL A 110 11.26 26.52 48.56
CA VAL A 110 12.00 26.32 49.82
C VAL A 110 11.44 25.12 50.57
N ASN A 111 10.13 24.93 50.56
CA ASN A 111 9.44 23.84 51.25
C ASN A 111 8.93 22.80 50.25
N ALA A 112 9.48 21.58 50.29
CA ALA A 112 9.08 20.53 49.36
C ALA A 112 7.62 20.07 49.51
N ASP A 113 7.03 20.25 50.69
CA ASP A 113 5.63 19.88 50.96
C ASP A 113 4.62 20.95 50.50
N ASP A 114 5.08 22.15 50.15
CA ASP A 114 4.19 23.24 49.72
C ASP A 114 3.92 23.21 48.22
N LYS A 115 2.80 22.59 47.84
CA LYS A 115 2.34 22.54 46.43
C LYS A 115 2.12 23.91 45.80
N SER A 116 1.89 24.97 46.59
CA SER A 116 1.71 26.32 46.06
C SER A 116 3.02 26.94 45.59
N GLU A 117 4.14 26.68 46.30
CA GLU A 117 5.47 27.09 45.85
C GLU A 117 5.85 26.38 44.55
N PHE A 118 5.61 25.06 44.45
CA PHE A 118 5.86 24.29 43.22
C PHE A 118 5.07 24.84 42.02
N ARG A 119 3.75 25.06 42.18
CA ARG A 119 2.88 25.55 41.10
C ARG A 119 3.26 26.94 40.60
N ASN A 120 3.88 27.75 41.45
CA ASN A 120 4.31 29.11 41.12
C ASN A 120 5.78 29.20 40.73
N SER A 121 6.50 28.07 40.63
CA SER A 121 7.92 28.10 40.31
C SER A 121 8.17 28.70 38.93
N ASN A 122 9.15 29.61 38.89
CA ASN A 122 9.60 30.26 37.66
C ASN A 122 10.26 29.28 36.66
N TRP A 123 10.55 28.05 37.07
CA TRP A 123 11.07 27.01 36.19
C TRP A 123 10.11 26.69 35.04
N PHE A 124 8.79 26.68 35.30
CA PHE A 124 7.77 26.46 34.28
C PHE A 124 7.60 27.63 33.30
N GLN A 125 8.12 28.81 33.65
CA GLN A 125 8.08 30.00 32.83
C GLN A 125 9.29 30.11 31.89
N ARG A 126 10.27 29.21 31.93
CA ARG A 126 11.46 29.28 31.06
C ARG A 126 11.26 28.48 29.76
N GLY A 127 11.65 29.01 28.60
CA GLY A 127 11.47 28.32 27.31
C GLY A 127 12.21 26.97 27.22
N TRP A 128 13.51 26.96 27.55
CA TRP A 128 14.37 25.77 27.45
C TRP A 128 13.93 24.58 28.31
N THR A 129 13.27 24.84 29.44
CA THR A 129 12.78 23.78 30.33
C THR A 129 11.62 22.99 29.72
N LEU A 130 11.04 23.45 28.60
CA LEU A 130 10.01 22.70 27.88
C LEU A 130 10.56 21.39 27.31
N GLN A 131 11.75 21.40 26.72
CA GLN A 131 12.39 20.18 26.21
C GLN A 131 12.83 19.28 27.37
N GLU A 132 13.37 19.87 28.44
CA GLU A 132 13.79 19.15 29.66
C GLU A 132 12.60 18.52 30.40
N LEU A 133 11.40 19.08 30.25
CA LEU A 133 10.17 18.51 30.77
C LEU A 133 9.65 17.38 29.89
N LEU A 134 9.70 17.54 28.56
CA LEU A 134 9.02 16.66 27.62
C LEU A 134 9.87 15.44 27.22
N ALA A 135 11.14 15.65 26.90
CA ALA A 135 11.99 14.64 26.28
C ALA A 135 12.40 13.49 27.22
N PRO A 136 12.77 13.72 28.49
CA PRO A 136 13.13 12.63 29.39
C PRO A 136 11.93 11.77 29.77
N SER A 137 12.17 10.46 29.87
CA SER A 137 11.18 9.48 30.34
C SER A 137 10.85 9.65 31.83
N LEU A 138 11.77 10.22 32.61
CA LEU A 138 11.62 10.54 34.03
C LEU A 138 12.22 11.93 34.35
N VAL A 139 11.43 12.77 35.02
CA VAL A 139 11.89 14.05 35.59
C VAL A 139 11.58 14.07 37.07
N ILE A 140 12.58 14.35 37.90
CA ILE A 140 12.41 14.53 39.35
C ILE A 140 12.57 16.00 39.71
N PHE A 141 11.75 16.49 40.63
CA PHE A 141 11.76 17.88 41.06
C PHE A 141 12.32 17.98 42.47
N VAL A 142 13.33 18.84 42.66
CA VAL A 142 13.99 19.04 43.96
C VAL A 142 13.92 20.50 44.39
N SER A 143 13.71 20.72 45.69
CA SER A 143 13.65 22.06 46.29
C SER A 143 15.03 22.73 46.36
N GLN A 144 15.06 24.00 46.75
CA GLN A 144 16.28 24.75 47.05
C GLN A 144 17.16 24.05 48.10
N ARG A 145 16.56 23.23 48.97
CA ARG A 145 17.25 22.44 50.01
C ARG A 145 17.66 21.04 49.56
N TRP A 146 17.50 20.72 48.27
CA TRP A 146 17.73 19.38 47.70
C TRP A 146 16.77 18.31 48.25
N GLU A 147 15.59 18.72 48.72
CA GLU A 147 14.52 17.81 49.14
C GLU A 147 13.68 17.43 47.92
N LEU A 148 13.29 16.16 47.80
CA LEU A 148 12.45 15.68 46.69
C LEU A 148 11.02 16.19 46.86
N ILE A 149 10.48 16.81 45.81
CA ILE A 149 9.09 17.30 45.75
C ILE A 149 8.17 16.24 45.13
N GLY A 150 8.64 15.59 44.05
CA GLY A 150 7.88 14.60 43.30
C GLY A 150 8.44 14.39 41.90
N HIS A 151 7.67 13.74 41.01
CA HIS A 151 8.17 13.33 39.69
C HIS A 151 7.14 13.41 38.56
N LYS A 152 7.62 13.32 37.31
CA LYS A 152 6.87 13.05 36.08
C LYS A 152 7.47 11.84 35.36
N GLY A 153 6.65 10.90 34.88
CA GLY A 153 7.10 9.73 34.11
C GLY A 153 7.14 8.39 34.88
N LYS A 154 7.44 7.28 34.17
CA LYS A 154 7.43 5.91 34.72
C LYS A 154 8.64 5.64 35.63
N HIS A 155 8.39 4.96 36.75
CA HIS A 155 9.34 4.75 37.84
C HIS A 155 9.97 3.34 37.82
N GLY A 156 11.30 3.25 37.76
CA GLY A 156 12.07 1.98 37.83
C GLY A 156 13.32 2.02 38.71
N TRP A 157 13.65 3.16 39.31
CA TRP A 157 14.90 3.38 40.04
C TRP A 157 14.71 3.29 41.56
N ARG A 158 15.68 2.69 42.28
CA ARG A 158 15.75 2.72 43.76
C ARG A 158 16.33 4.06 44.23
N ILE A 159 15.63 5.16 43.96
CA ILE A 159 16.12 6.49 44.36
C ILE A 159 15.74 6.78 45.83
N TRP A 160 14.71 6.12 46.40
CA TRP A 160 14.00 6.63 47.59
C TRP A 160 13.60 5.60 48.67
N ASP A 161 13.72 6.02 49.94
CA ASP A 161 13.02 5.47 51.11
C ASP A 161 11.79 6.37 51.41
N GLY A 162 10.63 6.14 50.78
CA GLY A 162 9.37 6.88 51.09
C GLY A 162 8.32 6.95 49.96
N ASP A 163 7.11 7.41 50.30
CA ASP A 163 5.97 7.62 49.38
C ASP A 163 6.24 8.81 48.43
N CYS A 164 6.52 8.56 47.15
CA CYS A 164 6.69 9.62 46.17
C CYS A 164 5.39 9.91 45.40
N VAL A 165 5.14 11.19 45.12
CA VAL A 165 3.92 11.69 44.49
C VAL A 165 4.19 12.06 43.03
N SER A 166 3.35 11.55 42.13
CA SER A 166 3.31 12.01 40.74
C SER A 166 2.78 13.44 40.68
N LEU A 167 3.53 14.32 40.01
CA LEU A 167 3.21 15.72 39.80
C LEU A 167 2.57 15.98 38.42
N GLU A 168 2.31 14.93 37.62
CA GLU A 168 1.76 15.06 36.27
C GLU A 168 0.46 15.88 36.20
N PRO A 169 -0.53 15.72 37.11
CA PRO A 169 -1.75 16.54 37.08
C PRO A 169 -1.48 18.02 37.39
N ASP A 170 -0.57 18.27 38.33
CA ASP A 170 -0.14 19.63 38.70
C ASP A 170 0.59 20.28 37.51
N ILE A 171 1.51 19.56 36.87
CA ILE A 171 2.26 20.02 35.69
C ILE A 171 1.34 20.25 34.48
N ALA A 172 0.37 19.35 34.23
CA ALA A 172 -0.60 19.51 33.15
C ALA A 172 -1.46 20.77 33.35
N SER A 173 -1.86 21.03 34.59
CA SER A 173 -2.60 22.26 34.94
C SER A 173 -1.78 23.52 34.70
N ILE A 174 -0.49 23.53 35.07
CA ILE A 174 0.43 24.67 34.91
C ILE A 174 0.73 24.92 33.42
N THR A 175 1.10 23.87 32.69
CA THR A 175 1.68 23.97 31.34
C THR A 175 0.68 23.83 30.20
N LYS A 176 -0.54 23.36 30.50
CA LYS A 176 -1.57 22.96 29.52
C LYS A 176 -1.14 21.83 28.58
N ILE A 177 -0.10 21.10 28.95
CA ILE A 177 0.35 19.89 28.24
C ILE A 177 -0.48 18.71 28.76
N PRO A 178 -1.07 17.86 27.89
CA PRO A 178 -1.84 16.70 28.32
C PRO A 178 -1.00 15.72 29.16
N GLU A 179 -1.60 15.14 30.21
CA GLU A 179 -0.93 14.13 31.05
C GLU A 179 -0.32 12.95 30.25
N PRO A 180 -0.96 12.40 29.20
CA PRO A 180 -0.34 11.36 28.37
C PRO A 180 0.98 11.82 27.75
N VAL A 181 1.02 13.04 27.20
CA VAL A 181 2.24 13.63 26.63
C VAL A 181 3.31 13.85 27.70
N LEU A 182 2.90 14.18 28.93
CA LEU A 182 3.82 14.26 30.06
C LEU A 182 4.33 12.88 30.50
N ARG A 183 3.61 11.78 30.28
CA ARG A 183 4.12 10.44 30.56
C ARG A 183 5.05 9.92 29.47
N ASN A 184 4.66 10.16 28.23
CA ASN A 184 5.40 9.77 27.05
C ASN A 184 5.24 10.83 25.97
N TYR A 185 6.34 11.46 25.58
CA TYR A 185 6.32 12.49 24.55
C TYR A 185 5.72 12.00 23.22
N ASP A 186 5.89 10.72 22.87
CA ASP A 186 5.34 10.14 21.65
C ASP A 186 3.80 10.23 21.54
N ASP A 187 3.10 10.39 22.67
CA ASP A 187 1.64 10.55 22.69
C ASP A 187 1.21 11.90 22.10
N CYS A 188 2.14 12.80 21.78
CA CYS A 188 1.87 14.05 21.07
C CYS A 188 1.63 13.87 19.56
N LYS A 189 1.80 12.66 19.00
CA LYS A 189 1.67 12.40 17.55
C LYS A 189 0.29 12.75 16.98
N GLY A 190 -0.76 12.75 17.81
CA GLY A 190 -2.12 13.14 17.44
C GLY A 190 -2.44 14.63 17.56
N LEU A 191 -1.52 15.45 18.08
CA LEU A 191 -1.75 16.89 18.26
C LEU A 191 -1.32 17.69 17.03
N THR A 192 -2.10 18.72 16.70
CA THR A 192 -1.82 19.68 15.64
C THR A 192 -0.56 20.50 15.91
N THR A 193 0.00 21.08 14.85
CA THR A 193 1.15 22.00 14.96
C THR A 193 0.80 23.18 15.85
N GLU A 194 -0.41 23.72 15.73
CA GLU A 194 -0.91 24.83 16.53
C GLU A 194 -1.00 24.50 18.02
N GLU A 195 -1.47 23.29 18.36
CA GLU A 195 -1.54 22.83 19.75
C GLU A 195 -0.15 22.69 20.38
N LYS A 196 0.84 22.17 19.63
CA LYS A 196 2.22 22.06 20.12
C LYS A 196 2.90 23.42 20.25
N LEU A 197 2.63 24.33 19.31
CA LEU A 197 3.13 25.72 19.38
C LEU A 197 2.56 26.46 20.59
N ALA A 198 1.35 26.13 21.06
CA ALA A 198 0.74 26.79 22.21
C ALA A 198 1.50 26.53 23.53
N TRP A 199 2.28 25.44 23.63
CA TRP A 199 3.03 25.08 24.85
C TRP A 199 4.14 26.07 25.21
N ILE A 200 4.60 26.89 24.25
CA ILE A 200 5.57 27.96 24.51
C ILE A 200 4.90 29.26 24.95
N GLY A 201 3.58 29.40 24.80
CA GLY A 201 2.88 30.69 24.86
C GLY A 201 2.99 31.46 26.18
N ALA A 202 3.27 30.78 27.30
CA ALA A 202 3.44 31.39 28.63
C ALA A 202 4.90 31.41 29.12
N ARG A 203 5.86 31.11 28.24
CA ARG A 203 7.28 30.96 28.59
C ARG A 203 8.11 32.14 28.06
N GLU A 204 9.19 32.43 28.76
CA GLU A 204 10.17 33.50 28.50
C GLU A 204 11.58 32.92 28.34
N THR A 205 12.44 33.62 27.61
CA THR A 205 13.84 33.26 27.40
C THR A 205 14.75 34.48 27.50
N THR A 206 16.02 34.26 27.84
CA THR A 206 17.02 35.35 27.96
C THR A 206 17.29 36.04 26.63
N ARG A 207 17.38 35.26 25.55
CA ARG A 207 17.46 35.76 24.18
C ARG A 207 16.12 35.54 23.49
N GLU A 208 15.66 36.51 22.72
CA GLU A 208 14.33 36.47 22.14
C GLU A 208 14.18 35.37 21.07
N GLU A 209 15.27 34.99 20.39
CA GLU A 209 15.27 33.92 19.39
C GLU A 209 15.11 32.51 20.00
N ASP A 210 15.49 32.35 21.27
CA ASP A 210 15.41 31.06 21.97
C ASP A 210 13.97 30.55 22.10
N LEU A 211 12.96 31.43 22.04
CA LEU A 211 11.55 31.03 21.96
C LEU A 211 11.27 30.14 20.74
N SER A 212 12.04 30.31 19.65
CA SER A 212 11.97 29.44 18.48
C SER A 212 12.92 28.25 18.61
N TYR A 213 14.15 28.46 19.10
CA TYR A 213 15.15 27.39 19.16
C TYR A 213 14.80 26.28 20.15
N CYS A 214 14.11 26.59 21.24
CA CYS A 214 13.63 25.57 22.18
C CYS A 214 12.54 24.64 21.60
N LEU A 215 11.99 24.95 20.42
CA LEU A 215 10.98 24.13 19.73
C LEU A 215 11.59 23.18 18.71
N LEU A 216 12.90 23.28 18.41
CA LEU A 216 13.54 22.50 17.34
C LEU A 216 13.38 21.00 17.53
N GLY A 217 13.73 20.49 18.72
CA GLY A 217 13.55 19.07 19.05
C GLY A 217 12.10 18.62 19.07
N ILE A 218 11.20 19.49 19.53
CA ILE A 218 9.75 19.19 19.61
C ILE A 218 9.12 19.04 18.22
N PHE A 219 9.63 19.74 17.21
CA PHE A 219 9.17 19.57 15.83
C PHE A 219 10.12 18.71 14.98
N ASN A 220 11.15 18.12 15.59
CA ASN A 220 12.21 17.38 14.91
C ASN A 220 12.81 18.17 13.72
N VAL A 221 13.09 19.46 13.94
CA VAL A 221 13.64 20.38 12.94
C VAL A 221 15.10 20.66 13.26
N ALA A 222 15.97 20.50 12.26
CA ALA A 222 17.35 20.96 12.32
C ALA A 222 17.55 22.25 11.50
N MET A 223 18.13 23.28 12.14
CA MET A 223 18.51 24.54 11.48
C MET A 223 19.65 25.29 12.21
N PRO A 224 20.42 26.14 11.50
CA PRO A 224 21.44 26.97 12.12
C PRO A 224 20.87 27.93 13.16
N VAL A 225 21.52 28.04 14.31
CA VAL A 225 21.20 29.01 15.38
C VAL A 225 21.91 30.33 15.06
N ILE A 226 21.15 31.38 14.77
CA ILE A 226 21.65 32.71 14.44
C ILE A 226 21.16 33.68 15.52
N TYR A 227 22.06 34.09 16.40
CA TYR A 227 21.76 35.11 17.42
C TYR A 227 21.95 36.51 16.85
N GLY A 228 20.99 37.40 17.09
CA GLY A 228 20.92 38.75 16.51
C GLY A 228 20.05 38.87 15.26
N GLU A 229 19.39 37.79 14.80
CA GLU A 229 18.45 37.86 13.66
C GLU A 229 17.06 38.37 14.06
N GLY A 230 16.78 38.40 15.36
CA GLY A 230 15.51 38.81 15.93
C GLY A 230 14.46 37.70 16.01
N ALA A 231 13.58 37.77 17.01
CA ALA A 231 12.61 36.71 17.32
C ALA A 231 11.69 36.34 16.14
N ASP A 232 11.19 37.34 15.41
CA ASP A 232 10.30 37.12 14.27
C ASP A 232 10.99 36.39 13.11
N SER A 233 12.25 36.72 12.84
CA SER A 233 13.04 36.07 11.79
C SER A 233 13.31 34.60 12.12
N ALA A 234 13.72 34.31 13.37
CA ALA A 234 13.92 32.95 13.85
C ALA A 234 12.62 32.13 13.77
N ARG A 235 11.49 32.72 14.20
CA ARG A 235 10.16 32.10 14.15
C ARG A 235 9.72 31.79 12.72
N GLN A 236 9.91 32.72 11.79
CA GLN A 236 9.56 32.49 10.39
C GLN A 236 10.40 31.37 9.75
N ARG A 237 11.69 31.29 10.08
CA ARG A 237 12.57 30.21 9.59
C ARG A 237 12.14 28.85 10.12
N LEU A 238 11.80 28.78 11.42
CA LEU A 238 11.26 27.58 12.05
C LEU A 238 9.95 27.15 11.37
N LEU A 239 8.97 28.05 11.28
CA LEU A 239 7.67 27.76 10.65
C LEU A 239 7.84 27.32 9.19
N ARG A 240 8.71 27.98 8.41
CA ARG A 240 9.03 27.56 7.04
C ARG A 240 9.58 26.14 6.99
N LYS A 241 10.44 25.74 7.93
CA LYS A 241 10.94 24.37 8.02
C LYS A 241 9.82 23.38 8.36
N ILE A 242 9.02 23.66 9.38
CA ILE A 242 7.87 22.83 9.80
C ILE A 242 6.91 22.60 8.63
N PHE A 243 6.45 23.67 7.97
CA PHE A 243 5.50 23.57 6.87
C PHE A 243 6.10 22.94 5.59
N LYS A 244 7.39 23.19 5.30
CA LYS A 244 8.08 22.56 4.17
C LYS A 244 8.19 21.05 4.34
N PHE A 245 8.46 20.56 5.55
CA PHE A 245 8.49 19.11 5.83
C PHE A 245 7.11 18.48 5.66
N SER A 246 6.04 19.11 6.14
CA SER A 246 4.66 18.63 5.93
C SER A 246 4.30 18.57 4.43
N GLN A 247 4.57 19.63 3.67
CA GLN A 247 4.31 19.65 2.23
C GLN A 247 5.13 18.61 1.47
N GLN A 248 6.40 18.40 1.83
CA GLN A 248 7.25 17.37 1.22
C GLN A 248 6.72 15.96 1.52
N ARG A 249 6.19 15.73 2.73
CA ARG A 249 5.57 14.46 3.11
C ARG A 249 4.29 14.20 2.33
N ASP A 250 3.39 15.18 2.23
CA ASP A 250 2.16 15.03 1.44
C ASP A 250 2.44 14.84 -0.05
N GLN A 251 3.44 15.56 -0.58
CA GLN A 251 3.88 15.41 -1.95
C GLN A 251 4.53 14.04 -2.20
N PHE A 252 5.26 13.49 -1.22
CA PHE A 252 5.80 12.14 -1.28
C PHE A 252 4.69 11.08 -1.20
N ASN A 253 3.72 11.22 -0.29
CA ASN A 253 2.60 10.29 -0.19
C ASN A 253 1.82 10.23 -1.52
N ARG A 254 1.54 11.39 -2.14
CA ARG A 254 0.93 11.45 -3.48
C ARG A 254 1.77 10.74 -4.55
N LYS A 255 3.10 10.89 -4.50
CA LYS A 255 3.99 10.19 -5.44
C LYS A 255 3.96 8.68 -5.26
N VAL A 256 3.87 8.19 -4.02
CA VAL A 256 3.73 6.75 -3.71
C VAL A 256 2.35 6.22 -4.12
N VAL A 257 1.28 6.98 -3.87
CA VAL A 257 -0.08 6.63 -4.35
C VAL A 257 -0.10 6.51 -5.87
N ASN A 258 0.48 7.49 -6.58
CA ASN A 258 0.59 7.44 -8.04
C ASN A 258 1.51 6.33 -8.54
N TRP A 259 2.49 5.91 -7.73
CA TRP A 259 3.41 4.82 -8.09
C TRP A 259 2.73 3.46 -8.06
N PHE A 260 1.89 3.20 -7.05
CA PHE A 260 1.10 1.98 -6.95
C PHE A 260 -0.18 2.02 -7.79
N SER A 261 -0.76 3.21 -8.02
CA SER A 261 -2.04 3.42 -8.69
C SER A 261 -3.15 2.45 -8.20
N PRO A 262 -3.37 2.33 -6.87
CA PRO A 262 -4.29 1.33 -6.33
C PRO A 262 -5.74 1.62 -6.73
N PRO A 263 -6.60 0.59 -6.87
CA PRO A 263 -8.02 0.82 -7.07
C PRO A 263 -8.63 1.48 -5.84
N ASP A 264 -9.48 2.49 -6.09
CA ASP A 264 -10.13 3.24 -5.02
C ASP A 264 -11.33 2.45 -4.44
N PRO A 265 -11.29 2.04 -3.16
CA PRO A 265 -12.40 1.35 -2.51
C PRO A 265 -13.57 2.28 -2.18
N TRP A 266 -13.36 3.59 -2.10
CA TRP A 266 -14.37 4.56 -1.67
C TRP A 266 -15.46 4.78 -2.72
N VAL A 267 -15.18 4.54 -4.00
CA VAL A 267 -16.20 4.56 -5.08
C VAL A 267 -17.29 3.51 -4.82
N ASN A 268 -16.90 2.28 -4.46
CA ASN A 268 -17.84 1.21 -4.13
C ASN A 268 -18.61 1.52 -2.85
N HIS A 269 -17.88 2.03 -1.85
CA HIS A 269 -18.48 2.44 -0.58
C HIS A 269 -19.55 3.51 -0.78
N ALA A 270 -19.26 4.58 -1.54
CA ALA A 270 -20.22 5.65 -1.85
C ALA A 270 -21.43 5.11 -2.62
N SER A 271 -21.22 4.24 -3.61
CA SER A 271 -22.31 3.59 -4.35
C SER A 271 -23.19 2.72 -3.44
N ALA A 272 -22.61 2.05 -2.44
CA ALA A 272 -23.34 1.29 -1.42
C ALA A 272 -24.13 2.21 -0.48
N ARG A 273 -23.52 3.32 -0.02
CA ARG A 273 -24.17 4.33 0.84
C ARG A 273 -25.38 4.99 0.16
N ARG A 274 -25.32 5.23 -1.16
CA ARG A 274 -26.47 5.76 -1.93
C ARG A 274 -27.70 4.83 -1.93
N ARG A 275 -27.51 3.54 -1.67
CA ARG A 275 -28.58 2.52 -1.64
C ARG A 275 -29.03 2.15 -0.24
N HIS A 276 -28.39 2.71 0.79
CA HIS A 276 -28.71 2.47 2.19
C HIS A 276 -29.95 3.28 2.60
N GLU A 277 -30.86 2.66 3.34
CA GLU A 277 -31.96 3.36 4.03
C GLU A 277 -31.68 3.40 5.53
N ASP A 278 -32.22 4.39 6.24
CA ASP A 278 -32.13 4.48 7.70
C ASP A 278 -32.53 3.14 8.36
N GLN A 279 -31.73 2.71 9.35
CA GLN A 279 -31.86 1.43 10.07
C GLN A 279 -31.53 0.16 9.26
N THR A 280 -31.17 0.24 7.98
CA THR A 280 -30.74 -0.95 7.21
C THR A 280 -29.51 -1.59 7.86
N GLY A 281 -29.63 -2.88 8.21
CA GLY A 281 -28.58 -3.62 8.91
C GLY A 281 -28.46 -3.34 10.41
N ALA A 282 -29.40 -2.64 11.04
CA ALA A 282 -29.38 -2.42 12.49
C ALA A 282 -29.33 -3.74 13.28
N TRP A 283 -30.05 -4.77 12.80
CA TRP A 283 -30.02 -6.11 13.37
C TRP A 283 -28.63 -6.77 13.37
N LEU A 284 -27.75 -6.41 12.42
CA LEU A 284 -26.36 -6.88 12.38
C LEU A 284 -25.57 -6.17 13.49
N LEU A 285 -25.72 -4.85 13.57
CA LEU A 285 -25.05 -4.03 14.58
C LEU A 285 -25.50 -4.41 16.00
N ASP A 286 -26.79 -4.69 16.21
CA ASP A 286 -27.34 -5.08 17.53
C ASP A 286 -27.01 -6.52 17.91
N SER A 287 -26.45 -7.31 16.99
CA SER A 287 -26.12 -8.70 17.26
C SER A 287 -25.01 -8.83 18.31
N LYS A 288 -25.14 -9.84 19.19
CA LYS A 288 -24.12 -10.12 20.22
C LYS A 288 -22.74 -10.39 19.61
N HIS A 289 -22.68 -11.08 18.48
CA HIS A 289 -21.45 -11.37 17.77
C HIS A 289 -20.75 -10.09 17.30
N TYR A 290 -21.50 -9.16 16.69
CA TYR A 290 -20.95 -7.89 16.23
C TYR A 290 -20.51 -6.99 17.39
N GLN A 291 -21.35 -6.81 18.41
CA GLN A 291 -21.01 -6.00 19.58
C GLN A 291 -19.78 -6.54 20.31
N HIS A 292 -19.64 -7.87 20.40
CA HIS A 292 -18.45 -8.50 20.94
C HIS A 292 -17.22 -8.25 20.06
N TRP A 293 -17.33 -8.42 18.74
CA TRP A 293 -16.24 -8.12 17.81
C TRP A 293 -15.81 -6.64 17.86
N LYS A 294 -16.75 -5.70 17.92
CA LYS A 294 -16.47 -4.27 18.03
C LYS A 294 -15.76 -3.91 19.35
N SER A 295 -16.11 -4.56 20.47
CA SER A 295 -15.59 -4.23 21.80
C SER A 295 -14.38 -5.06 22.28
N SER A 296 -14.19 -6.26 21.75
CA SER A 296 -13.09 -7.18 22.10
C SER A 296 -11.72 -6.64 21.67
N SER A 297 -10.63 -7.25 22.12
CA SER A 297 -9.27 -6.90 21.68
C SER A 297 -8.79 -7.70 20.46
N SER A 298 -9.50 -8.78 20.09
CA SER A 298 -9.17 -9.67 18.97
C SER A 298 -10.42 -10.38 18.47
N GLY A 299 -10.40 -10.83 17.21
CA GLY A 299 -11.47 -11.61 16.61
C GLY A 299 -11.86 -11.14 15.21
N HIS A 300 -12.46 -12.05 14.45
CA HIS A 300 -12.83 -11.83 13.06
C HIS A 300 -14.28 -12.23 12.82
N ILE A 301 -14.96 -11.60 11.86
CA ILE A 301 -16.32 -11.94 11.44
C ILE A 301 -16.30 -12.26 9.94
N TRP A 302 -16.95 -13.36 9.59
CA TRP A 302 -17.25 -13.71 8.20
C TRP A 302 -18.75 -13.68 7.96
N LEU A 303 -19.23 -12.64 7.26
CA LEU A 303 -20.63 -12.48 6.89
C LEU A 303 -20.90 -13.10 5.53
N TYR A 304 -21.75 -14.12 5.48
CA TYR A 304 -22.07 -14.80 4.22
C TYR A 304 -23.57 -14.93 3.98
N GLY A 305 -23.94 -14.95 2.70
CA GLY A 305 -25.33 -15.03 2.29
C GLY A 305 -25.51 -15.14 0.79
N LYS A 306 -26.75 -15.44 0.37
CA LYS A 306 -27.11 -15.64 -1.03
C LYS A 306 -26.90 -14.39 -1.90
N PRO A 307 -26.90 -14.51 -3.24
CA PRO A 307 -26.81 -13.35 -4.13
C PRO A 307 -27.94 -12.35 -3.89
N GLY A 308 -27.62 -11.04 -3.96
CA GLY A 308 -28.63 -9.98 -3.87
C GLY A 308 -29.24 -9.73 -2.48
N CYS A 309 -28.73 -10.34 -1.41
CA CYS A 309 -29.22 -10.10 -0.04
C CYS A 309 -28.71 -8.81 0.63
N GLY A 310 -27.82 -8.06 -0.03
CA GLY A 310 -27.35 -6.75 0.46
C GLY A 310 -26.01 -6.73 1.20
N LYS A 311 -25.17 -7.77 1.07
CA LYS A 311 -23.84 -7.88 1.75
C LYS A 311 -22.98 -6.61 1.64
N THR A 312 -22.82 -6.06 0.44
CA THR A 312 -22.07 -4.81 0.20
C THR A 312 -22.63 -3.61 0.96
N VAL A 313 -23.96 -3.50 1.07
CA VAL A 313 -24.62 -2.45 1.87
C VAL A 313 -24.38 -2.70 3.35
N LEU A 314 -24.44 -3.95 3.82
CA LEU A 314 -24.14 -4.31 5.21
C LEU A 314 -22.67 -4.02 5.57
N CYS A 315 -21.72 -4.33 4.69
CA CYS A 315 -20.30 -3.98 4.87
C CYS A 315 -20.14 -2.46 5.00
N SER A 316 -20.81 -1.70 4.13
CA SER A 316 -20.83 -0.23 4.20
C SER A 316 -21.46 0.30 5.50
N THR A 317 -22.52 -0.33 6.01
CA THR A 317 -23.10 -0.01 7.34
C THR A 317 -22.10 -0.23 8.46
N VAL A 318 -21.32 -1.32 8.42
CA VAL A 318 -20.27 -1.59 9.41
C VAL A 318 -19.15 -0.55 9.35
N ILE A 319 -18.71 -0.16 8.15
CA ILE A 319 -17.71 0.91 7.97
C ILE A 319 -18.18 2.21 8.63
N GLU A 320 -19.42 2.62 8.40
CA GLU A 320 -19.98 3.84 9.01
C GLU A 320 -20.11 3.73 10.54
N ASP A 321 -20.40 2.56 11.08
CA ASP A 321 -20.49 2.34 12.53
C ASP A 321 -19.11 2.34 13.23
N ILE A 322 -18.04 1.99 12.51
CA ILE A 322 -16.65 2.02 12.99
C ILE A 322 -16.02 3.40 12.81
N ARG A 323 -16.40 4.14 11.76
CA ARG A 323 -15.80 5.42 11.39
C ARG A 323 -15.66 6.42 12.55
N PRO A 324 -16.66 6.65 13.42
CA PRO A 324 -16.49 7.56 14.55
C PRO A 324 -15.37 7.17 15.52
N ARG A 325 -15.09 5.87 15.69
CA ARG A 325 -14.00 5.37 16.54
C ARG A 325 -12.64 5.62 15.90
N TYR A 326 -12.55 5.43 14.59
CA TYR A 326 -11.37 5.78 13.79
C TYR A 326 -11.11 7.30 13.80
N GLU A 327 -12.15 8.13 13.64
CA GLU A 327 -12.01 9.59 13.60
C GLU A 327 -11.72 10.21 14.98
N SER A 328 -12.18 9.59 16.07
CA SER A 328 -11.97 10.08 17.44
C SER A 328 -10.66 9.61 18.08
N SER A 329 -10.06 8.53 17.59
CA SER A 329 -8.85 7.93 18.14
C SER A 329 -7.67 8.12 17.20
N THR A 330 -6.57 8.66 17.72
CA THR A 330 -5.41 9.04 16.89
C THR A 330 -4.53 7.84 16.46
N ASN A 331 -4.76 6.65 17.03
CA ASN A 331 -3.95 5.44 16.79
C ASN A 331 -4.75 4.19 16.36
N VAL A 332 -5.95 4.37 15.79
CA VAL A 332 -6.74 3.28 15.21
C VAL A 332 -6.55 3.25 13.69
N GLY A 333 -6.31 2.07 13.12
CA GLY A 333 -6.20 1.87 11.67
C GLY A 333 -7.51 1.42 11.06
N LEU A 334 -7.85 1.93 9.88
CA LEU A 334 -8.98 1.46 9.09
C LEU A 334 -8.50 1.14 7.66
N GLY A 335 -8.53 -0.13 7.31
CA GLY A 335 -8.29 -0.60 5.94
C GLY A 335 -9.59 -1.13 5.34
N ILE A 336 -9.94 -0.66 4.14
CA ILE A 336 -11.13 -1.14 3.42
C ILE A 336 -10.76 -1.59 2.01
N TYR A 337 -11.45 -2.63 1.53
CA TYR A 337 -11.36 -3.06 0.15
C TYR A 337 -12.69 -3.65 -0.33
N TYR A 338 -13.07 -3.33 -1.57
CA TYR A 338 -14.26 -3.88 -2.21
C TYR A 338 -13.82 -4.65 -3.44
N PHE A 339 -13.91 -5.98 -3.37
CA PHE A 339 -13.80 -6.80 -4.57
C PHE A 339 -15.00 -6.52 -5.49
N SER A 340 -14.76 -6.59 -6.80
CA SER A 340 -15.76 -6.22 -7.79
C SER A 340 -15.60 -6.99 -9.09
N PHE A 341 -16.57 -7.83 -9.42
CA PHE A 341 -16.64 -8.59 -10.68
C PHE A 341 -16.61 -7.68 -11.93
N SER A 342 -17.09 -6.42 -11.80
CA SER A 342 -17.15 -5.48 -12.93
C SER A 342 -15.86 -4.69 -13.12
N ASP A 343 -14.83 -4.93 -12.30
CA ASP A 343 -13.57 -4.20 -12.32
C ASP A 343 -12.43 -5.19 -12.06
N SER A 344 -11.73 -5.61 -13.12
CA SER A 344 -10.64 -6.60 -13.02
C SER A 344 -9.51 -6.14 -12.10
N GLN A 345 -9.27 -4.83 -11.96
CA GLN A 345 -8.30 -4.31 -11.02
C GLN A 345 -8.68 -4.62 -9.57
N LYS A 346 -9.98 -4.73 -9.29
CA LYS A 346 -10.54 -5.07 -7.97
C LYS A 346 -10.72 -6.56 -7.75
N GLN A 347 -10.21 -7.42 -8.63
CA GLN A 347 -10.23 -8.88 -8.47
C GLN A 347 -8.86 -9.44 -8.06
N SER A 348 -7.81 -8.61 -8.13
CA SER A 348 -6.43 -8.99 -7.88
C SER A 348 -6.02 -8.85 -6.43
N TYR A 349 -5.31 -9.87 -5.94
CA TYR A 349 -4.64 -9.90 -4.64
C TYR A 349 -3.57 -8.80 -4.52
N GLU A 350 -2.77 -8.59 -5.56
CA GLU A 350 -1.72 -7.57 -5.59
C GLU A 350 -2.32 -6.15 -5.41
N ASN A 351 -3.43 -5.86 -6.09
CA ASN A 351 -4.10 -4.57 -5.97
C ASN A 351 -4.77 -4.36 -4.60
N LEU A 352 -5.16 -5.43 -3.90
CA LEU A 352 -5.54 -5.34 -2.50
C LEU A 352 -4.35 -4.90 -1.64
N LEU A 353 -3.17 -5.50 -1.82
CA LEU A 353 -1.97 -5.11 -1.08
C LEU A 353 -1.61 -3.64 -1.32
N PHE A 354 -1.61 -3.18 -2.58
CA PHE A 354 -1.36 -1.77 -2.90
C PHE A 354 -2.35 -0.84 -2.19
N SER A 355 -3.64 -1.16 -2.22
CA SER A 355 -4.67 -0.36 -1.58
C SER A 355 -4.50 -0.30 -0.06
N LEU A 356 -4.22 -1.43 0.58
CA LEU A 356 -4.02 -1.49 2.03
C LEU A 356 -2.71 -0.82 2.48
N VAL A 357 -1.62 -0.97 1.73
CA VAL A 357 -0.35 -0.26 2.00
C VAL A 357 -0.54 1.26 1.88
N VAL A 358 -1.29 1.73 0.89
CA VAL A 358 -1.62 3.15 0.74
C VAL A 358 -2.57 3.65 1.85
N GLN A 359 -3.38 2.79 2.46
CA GLN A 359 -4.26 3.18 3.56
C GLN A 359 -3.53 3.17 4.92
N LEU A 360 -2.65 2.20 5.17
CA LEU A 360 -2.09 1.93 6.50
C LEU A 360 -0.57 2.19 6.62
N GLY A 361 0.16 2.24 5.51
CA GLY A 361 1.64 2.20 5.47
C GLY A 361 2.37 3.49 5.85
N TRP A 362 1.68 4.53 6.33
CA TRP A 362 2.28 5.85 6.60
C TRP A 362 2.90 6.01 7.99
N LYS A 363 2.96 4.93 8.78
CA LYS A 363 3.64 4.90 10.08
C LYS A 363 5.00 4.23 9.97
N GLU A 364 5.93 4.61 10.85
CA GLU A 364 7.24 3.96 10.92
C GLU A 364 7.13 2.59 11.59
N PRO A 365 7.86 1.56 11.12
CA PRO A 365 8.96 1.60 10.12
C PRO A 365 8.51 1.43 8.65
N ALA A 366 7.21 1.21 8.40
CA ALA A 366 6.69 0.96 7.05
C ALA A 366 6.93 2.15 6.11
N GLN A 367 6.76 3.38 6.63
CA GLN A 367 6.96 4.60 5.86
C GLN A 367 8.41 4.75 5.34
N SER A 368 9.42 4.51 6.19
CA SER A 368 10.82 4.54 5.76
C SER A 368 11.14 3.46 4.74
N THR A 369 10.55 2.28 4.89
CA THR A 369 10.70 1.18 3.92
C THR A 369 10.13 1.58 2.55
N LEU A 370 8.94 2.20 2.52
CA LEU A 370 8.34 2.73 1.29
C LEU A 370 9.21 3.82 0.65
N PHE A 371 9.83 4.68 1.45
CA PHE A 371 10.76 5.70 0.95
C PHE A 371 11.98 5.08 0.27
N GLN A 372 12.63 4.11 0.93
CA GLN A 372 13.79 3.42 0.37
C GLN A 372 13.46 2.69 -0.93
N LEU A 373 12.29 2.06 -1.02
CA LEU A 373 11.85 1.38 -2.23
C LEU A 373 11.52 2.38 -3.36
N TYR A 374 10.90 3.51 -3.04
CA TYR A 374 10.60 4.56 -4.02
C TYR A 374 11.85 5.27 -4.55
N ASP A 375 12.90 5.40 -3.75
CA ASP A 375 14.14 6.09 -4.14
C ASP A 375 15.08 5.24 -5.01
N LYS A 376 14.78 3.94 -5.17
CA LYS A 376 15.54 3.07 -6.09
C LYS A 376 15.47 3.59 -7.53
N PRO A 377 16.58 3.55 -8.30
CA PRO A 377 16.66 4.14 -9.65
C PRO A 377 15.53 3.68 -10.60
N ASN A 378 15.15 2.40 -10.51
CA ASN A 378 14.16 1.79 -11.40
C ASN A 378 12.72 1.97 -10.91
N ARG A 379 12.51 2.31 -9.63
CA ARG A 379 11.19 2.36 -8.97
C ARG A 379 10.29 1.18 -9.36
N SER A 380 10.87 -0.03 -9.36
CA SER A 380 10.16 -1.27 -9.65
C SER A 380 9.11 -1.52 -8.59
N ILE A 381 7.90 -1.86 -9.00
CA ILE A 381 6.82 -2.23 -8.08
C ILE A 381 7.33 -3.40 -7.21
N PRO A 382 7.29 -3.29 -5.87
CA PRO A 382 7.69 -4.37 -4.98
C PRO A 382 6.78 -5.58 -5.16
N HIS A 383 7.36 -6.78 -5.12
CA HIS A 383 6.60 -8.03 -5.10
C HIS A 383 5.70 -8.13 -3.86
N ALA A 384 4.67 -8.96 -3.95
CA ALA A 384 3.67 -9.17 -2.90
C ALA A 384 4.29 -9.38 -1.52
N GLU A 385 5.29 -10.26 -1.37
CA GLU A 385 5.96 -10.56 -0.09
C GLU A 385 6.52 -9.32 0.62
N VAL A 386 7.08 -8.37 -0.14
CA VAL A 386 7.60 -7.11 0.40
C VAL A 386 6.46 -6.23 0.89
N LEU A 387 5.36 -6.15 0.14
CA LEU A 387 4.16 -5.38 0.52
C LEU A 387 3.49 -5.96 1.76
N GLU A 388 3.39 -7.29 1.86
CA GLU A 388 2.89 -7.98 3.04
C GLU A 388 3.73 -7.65 4.28
N THR A 389 5.05 -7.61 4.14
CA THR A 389 5.98 -7.25 5.20
C THR A 389 5.80 -5.81 5.65
N ILE A 390 5.65 -4.88 4.70
CA ILE A 390 5.36 -3.46 4.97
C ILE A 390 4.03 -3.33 5.71
N LEU A 391 2.99 -4.00 5.23
CA LEU A 391 1.66 -3.93 5.80
C LEU A 391 1.61 -4.53 7.21
N THR A 392 2.25 -5.68 7.42
CA THR A 392 2.42 -6.29 8.74
C THR A 392 3.15 -5.34 9.70
N SER A 393 4.24 -4.72 9.24
CA SER A 393 5.01 -3.77 10.04
C SER A 393 4.21 -2.51 10.37
N ALA A 394 3.35 -2.04 9.46
CA ALA A 394 2.47 -0.91 9.65
C ALA A 394 1.38 -1.22 10.70
N ILE A 395 0.71 -2.38 10.57
CA ILE A 395 -0.39 -2.79 11.46
C ILE A 395 0.06 -2.87 12.91
N LYS A 396 1.28 -3.36 13.18
CA LYS A 396 1.85 -3.44 14.54
C LYS A 396 1.96 -2.10 15.28
N GLN A 397 1.89 -0.97 14.57
CA GLN A 397 2.06 0.37 15.13
C GLN A 397 0.74 1.00 15.59
N PHE A 398 -0.40 0.39 15.25
CA PHE A 398 -1.71 0.84 15.68
C PHE A 398 -2.12 0.10 16.96
N ASP A 399 -2.92 0.75 17.81
CA ASP A 399 -3.48 0.09 18.99
C ASP A 399 -4.51 -0.97 18.56
N GLU A 400 -5.22 -0.69 17.46
CA GLU A 400 -6.28 -1.51 16.89
C GLU A 400 -6.39 -1.22 15.40
N VAL A 401 -6.57 -2.25 14.58
CA VAL A 401 -6.81 -2.11 13.14
C VAL A 401 -8.08 -2.85 12.74
N PHE A 402 -8.99 -2.14 12.09
CA PHE A 402 -10.17 -2.72 11.45
C PHE A 402 -9.90 -2.90 9.94
N LEU A 403 -9.96 -4.14 9.47
CA LEU A 403 -9.85 -4.49 8.06
C LEU A 403 -11.19 -4.99 7.55
N LEU A 404 -11.83 -4.23 6.66
CA LEU A 404 -13.12 -4.58 6.06
C LEU A 404 -12.98 -4.95 4.59
N LEU A 405 -13.33 -6.19 4.26
CA LEU A 405 -13.19 -6.76 2.93
C LEU A 405 -14.56 -7.18 2.42
N ASP A 406 -15.08 -6.49 1.41
CA ASP A 406 -16.35 -6.86 0.80
C ASP A 406 -16.14 -7.81 -0.39
N ALA A 407 -17.02 -8.82 -0.49
CA ALA A 407 -17.16 -9.73 -1.62
C ALA A 407 -15.90 -10.55 -1.94
N LEU A 408 -15.30 -11.24 -0.95
CA LEU A 408 -14.12 -12.11 -1.18
C LEU A 408 -14.32 -13.16 -2.28
N ASP A 409 -15.58 -13.56 -2.55
CA ASP A 409 -15.93 -14.47 -3.64
C ASP A 409 -15.76 -13.85 -5.04
N GLU A 410 -15.60 -12.53 -5.14
CA GLU A 410 -15.31 -11.81 -6.38
C GLU A 410 -13.80 -11.61 -6.62
N CYS A 411 -12.93 -12.15 -5.77
CA CYS A 411 -11.50 -12.31 -6.08
C CYS A 411 -11.30 -13.44 -7.10
N ALA A 412 -10.41 -13.22 -8.08
CA ALA A 412 -10.19 -14.14 -9.19
C ALA A 412 -9.77 -15.54 -8.70
N GLU A 413 -10.36 -16.58 -9.30
CA GLU A 413 -9.99 -17.99 -9.03
C GLU A 413 -8.72 -18.42 -9.77
N ASP A 414 -8.48 -17.80 -10.92
CA ASP A 414 -7.36 -18.12 -11.78
C ASP A 414 -6.02 -17.68 -11.16
N ASN A 415 -4.94 -18.33 -11.58
CA ASN A 415 -3.57 -18.01 -11.17
C ASN A 415 -3.33 -17.99 -9.65
N GLU A 416 -4.10 -18.76 -8.88
CA GLU A 416 -4.00 -18.85 -7.42
C GLU A 416 -4.23 -17.53 -6.67
N GLU A 417 -4.80 -16.49 -7.30
CA GLU A 417 -5.03 -15.16 -6.72
C GLU A 417 -5.84 -15.22 -5.41
N ARG A 418 -7.02 -15.85 -5.45
CA ARG A 418 -7.85 -16.00 -4.25
C ARG A 418 -7.19 -16.86 -3.18
N ARG A 419 -6.40 -17.86 -3.58
CA ARG A 419 -5.66 -18.71 -2.63
C ARG A 419 -4.60 -17.90 -1.90
N ASN A 420 -3.79 -17.14 -2.64
CA ASN A 420 -2.76 -16.25 -2.10
C ASN A 420 -3.37 -15.21 -1.16
N LEU A 421 -4.52 -14.64 -1.53
CA LEU A 421 -5.29 -13.74 -0.66
C LEU A 421 -5.69 -14.41 0.67
N LEU A 422 -6.31 -15.59 0.60
CA LEU A 422 -6.80 -16.30 1.78
C LEU A 422 -5.66 -16.72 2.71
N ASP A 423 -4.56 -17.22 2.15
CA ASP A 423 -3.34 -17.59 2.90
C ASP A 423 -2.66 -16.35 3.51
N PHE A 424 -2.68 -15.23 2.82
CA PHE A 424 -2.21 -13.95 3.34
C PHE A 424 -3.05 -13.46 4.52
N LEU A 425 -4.38 -13.52 4.44
CA LEU A 425 -5.26 -13.08 5.54
C LEU A 425 -5.02 -13.88 6.81
N ASP A 426 -4.80 -15.19 6.68
CA ASP A 426 -4.43 -16.06 7.80
C ASP A 426 -3.08 -15.65 8.42
N ARG A 427 -2.03 -15.53 7.60
CA ARG A 427 -0.71 -15.06 8.07
C ARG A 427 -0.76 -13.68 8.72
N LEU A 428 -1.55 -12.76 8.15
CA LEU A 428 -1.70 -11.41 8.67
C LEU A 428 -2.42 -11.41 10.03
N ALA A 429 -3.47 -12.21 10.20
CA ALA A 429 -4.19 -12.36 11.46
C ALA A 429 -3.30 -12.99 12.54
N GLN A 430 -2.56 -14.05 12.20
CA GLN A 430 -1.63 -14.72 13.13
C GLN A 430 -0.48 -13.79 13.58
N ALA A 431 0.02 -12.94 12.68
CA ALA A 431 1.13 -12.03 12.99
C ALA A 431 0.72 -10.79 13.81
N ASN A 432 -0.58 -10.47 13.91
CA ASN A 432 -1.07 -9.20 14.45
C ASN A 432 -2.30 -9.39 15.36
N SER A 433 -2.09 -9.48 16.67
CA SER A 433 -3.18 -9.63 17.64
C SER A 433 -4.12 -8.43 17.75
N ASN A 434 -3.70 -7.26 17.26
CA ASN A 434 -4.46 -6.01 17.21
C ASN A 434 -5.32 -5.86 15.94
N LEU A 435 -5.33 -6.87 15.06
CA LEU A 435 -6.08 -6.87 13.81
C LEU A 435 -7.46 -7.51 13.98
N LYS A 436 -8.48 -6.83 13.46
CA LYS A 436 -9.86 -7.32 13.37
C LYS A 436 -10.33 -7.32 11.93
N ILE A 437 -10.78 -8.47 11.45
CA ILE A 437 -11.19 -8.65 10.06
C ILE A 437 -12.71 -8.79 10.01
N PHE A 438 -13.36 -8.01 9.15
CA PHE A 438 -14.75 -8.19 8.76
C PHE A 438 -14.78 -8.48 7.27
N ALA A 439 -15.11 -9.72 6.90
CA ALA A 439 -15.16 -10.14 5.51
C ALA A 439 -16.59 -10.48 5.10
N THR A 440 -16.99 -10.12 3.88
CA THR A 440 -18.25 -10.59 3.29
C THR A 440 -17.98 -11.52 2.11
N SER A 441 -18.82 -12.55 1.93
CA SER A 441 -18.78 -13.36 0.71
C SER A 441 -20.08 -14.14 0.43
N ARG A 442 -20.16 -14.83 -0.71
CA ARG A 442 -21.01 -16.02 -0.88
C ARG A 442 -20.45 -17.21 -0.11
N LEU A 443 -21.28 -18.23 0.09
CA LEU A 443 -20.83 -19.51 0.65
C LEU A 443 -20.01 -20.26 -0.42
N SER A 444 -18.69 -20.19 -0.29
CA SER A 444 -17.73 -21.00 -1.06
C SER A 444 -16.93 -21.89 -0.12
N MET A 445 -16.57 -23.09 -0.55
CA MET A 445 -15.94 -24.09 0.32
C MET A 445 -14.50 -23.73 0.70
N ASP A 446 -13.76 -23.12 -0.21
CA ASP A 446 -12.40 -22.62 0.02
C ASP A 446 -12.38 -21.43 1.00
N ILE A 447 -13.26 -20.44 0.79
CA ILE A 447 -13.42 -19.29 1.70
C ILE A 447 -13.86 -19.80 3.07
N LYS A 448 -14.82 -20.73 3.13
CA LYS A 448 -15.27 -21.31 4.41
C LYS A 448 -14.12 -21.96 5.15
N ALA A 449 -13.34 -22.81 4.49
CA ALA A 449 -12.20 -23.49 5.11
C ALA A 449 -11.16 -22.48 5.64
N SER A 450 -10.84 -21.44 4.86
CA SER A 450 -9.91 -20.39 5.29
C SER A 450 -10.45 -19.58 6.48
N MET A 451 -11.73 -19.20 6.47
CA MET A 451 -12.35 -18.45 7.57
C MET A 451 -12.43 -19.27 8.87
N GLU A 452 -12.59 -20.60 8.77
CA GLU A 452 -12.51 -21.52 9.92
C GLU A 452 -11.09 -21.57 10.50
N VAL A 453 -10.06 -21.64 9.66
CA VAL A 453 -8.64 -21.59 10.07
C VAL A 453 -8.29 -20.26 10.76
N LEU A 454 -8.76 -19.16 10.17
CA LEU A 454 -8.58 -17.80 10.69
C LEU A 454 -9.32 -17.56 12.03
N GLY A 455 -10.22 -18.46 12.42
CA GLY A 455 -11.04 -18.33 13.63
C GLY A 455 -12.13 -17.26 13.50
N ALA A 456 -12.58 -16.95 12.28
CA ALA A 456 -13.63 -15.97 12.05
C ALA A 456 -15.00 -16.52 12.48
N ALA A 457 -15.74 -15.74 13.27
CA ALA A 457 -17.10 -16.08 13.67
C ALA A 457 -18.02 -16.05 12.43
N PRO A 458 -18.65 -17.18 12.06
CA PRO A 458 -19.53 -17.23 10.90
C PRO A 458 -20.84 -16.49 11.21
N PHE A 459 -21.20 -15.54 10.34
CA PHE A 459 -22.43 -14.78 10.42
C PHE A 459 -23.27 -15.03 9.15
N HIS A 460 -24.27 -15.89 9.25
CA HIS A 460 -25.22 -16.11 8.16
C HIS A 460 -26.27 -14.99 8.11
N VAL A 461 -26.45 -14.37 6.95
CA VAL A 461 -27.45 -13.32 6.74
C VAL A 461 -28.87 -13.89 6.94
N ASP A 462 -29.59 -13.40 7.95
CA ASP A 462 -30.95 -13.85 8.24
C ASP A 462 -31.96 -13.29 7.23
N VAL A 463 -32.66 -14.20 6.55
CA VAL A 463 -33.72 -13.88 5.60
C VAL A 463 -34.85 -13.08 6.24
N HIS A 464 -35.23 -13.36 7.48
CA HIS A 464 -36.31 -12.67 8.16
C HIS A 464 -35.93 -11.23 8.50
N ALA A 465 -34.71 -11.00 8.97
CA ALA A 465 -34.16 -9.67 9.23
C ALA A 465 -34.05 -8.85 7.94
N VAL A 466 -33.49 -9.43 6.87
CA VAL A 466 -33.42 -8.77 5.56
C VAL A 466 -34.82 -8.44 5.02
N ASN A 467 -35.81 -9.33 5.21
CA ASN A 467 -37.18 -9.05 4.82
C ASN A 467 -37.80 -7.89 5.62
N ALA A 468 -37.40 -7.66 6.87
CA ALA A 468 -37.80 -6.48 7.62
C ALA A 468 -37.22 -5.20 6.98
N ASP A 469 -35.93 -5.19 6.68
CA ASP A 469 -35.29 -4.05 6.01
C ASP A 469 -35.92 -3.80 4.61
N ILE A 470 -36.30 -4.85 3.87
CA ILE A 470 -37.03 -4.73 2.59
C ILE A 470 -38.39 -4.03 2.80
N ARG A 471 -39.11 -4.33 3.89
CA ARG A 471 -40.40 -3.67 4.19
C ARG A 471 -40.22 -2.17 4.40
N ASP A 472 -39.17 -1.78 5.13
CA ASP A 472 -38.89 -0.37 5.41
C ASP A 472 -38.43 0.36 4.14
N TYR A 473 -37.58 -0.27 3.32
CA TYR A 473 -37.22 0.23 2.00
C TYR A 473 -38.45 0.46 1.12
N VAL A 474 -39.32 -0.55 0.96
CA VAL A 474 -40.52 -0.43 0.13
C VAL A 474 -41.46 0.66 0.66
N LYS A 475 -41.61 0.77 1.99
CA LYS A 475 -42.42 1.83 2.62
C LYS A 475 -41.87 3.22 2.28
N ASN A 476 -40.56 3.43 2.40
CA ASN A 476 -39.93 4.71 2.08
C ASN A 476 -40.08 5.05 0.60
N GLU A 477 -39.82 4.09 -0.28
CA GLU A 477 -39.93 4.28 -1.73
C GLU A 477 -41.37 4.54 -2.20
N LEU A 478 -42.37 3.89 -1.60
CA LEU A 478 -43.79 4.17 -1.87
C LEU A 478 -44.19 5.60 -1.46
N SER A 479 -43.56 6.16 -0.42
CA SER A 479 -43.85 7.53 0.02
C SER A 479 -43.15 8.59 -0.85
N ARG A 480 -41.97 8.26 -1.40
CA ARG A 480 -41.21 9.11 -2.35
C ARG A 480 -41.86 9.16 -3.74
N ASP A 481 -42.53 8.10 -4.18
CA ASP A 481 -43.17 8.05 -5.50
C ASP A 481 -44.49 8.84 -5.57
N ARG A 482 -44.60 9.77 -6.52
CA ARG A 482 -45.79 10.64 -6.65
C ARG A 482 -47.09 9.87 -6.91
N LYS A 483 -47.06 8.77 -7.65
CA LYS A 483 -48.25 7.99 -8.01
C LYS A 483 -48.64 7.02 -6.90
N LEU A 484 -47.65 6.34 -6.33
CA LEU A 484 -47.87 5.30 -5.33
C LEU A 484 -48.10 5.87 -3.92
N ASN A 485 -47.64 7.09 -3.64
CA ASN A 485 -47.91 7.75 -2.35
C ASN A 485 -49.41 8.07 -2.16
N GLY A 486 -50.18 8.25 -3.25
CA GLY A 486 -51.63 8.48 -3.18
C GLY A 486 -52.47 7.24 -2.88
N LEU A 487 -51.86 6.06 -2.73
CA LEU A 487 -52.56 4.81 -2.41
C LEU A 487 -53.07 4.80 -0.96
N ASP A 488 -54.15 4.06 -0.72
CA ASP A 488 -54.63 3.81 0.63
C ASP A 488 -53.65 2.93 1.44
N ASP A 489 -53.72 3.03 2.76
CA ASP A 489 -52.78 2.32 3.64
C ASP A 489 -52.88 0.80 3.49
N ARG A 490 -54.05 0.30 3.12
CA ARG A 490 -54.28 -1.13 2.85
C ARG A 490 -53.51 -1.60 1.63
N MET A 491 -53.54 -0.86 0.51
CA MET A 491 -52.80 -1.21 -0.70
C MET A 491 -51.29 -1.05 -0.49
N LYS A 492 -50.85 0.00 0.22
CA LYS A 492 -49.44 0.18 0.59
C LYS A 492 -48.92 -0.98 1.44
N ALA A 493 -49.69 -1.41 2.44
CA ALA A 493 -49.36 -2.58 3.25
C ALA A 493 -49.31 -3.86 2.41
N MET A 494 -50.29 -4.06 1.51
CA MET A 494 -50.31 -5.23 0.63
C MET A 494 -49.08 -5.29 -0.29
N ILE A 495 -48.67 -4.18 -0.90
CA ILE A 495 -47.45 -4.11 -1.73
C ILE A 495 -46.23 -4.46 -0.88
N ARG A 496 -46.05 -3.77 0.25
CA ARG A 496 -44.92 -3.96 1.17
C ARG A 496 -44.79 -5.41 1.63
N ASP A 497 -45.88 -6.00 2.12
CA ASP A 497 -45.86 -7.33 2.72
C ASP A 497 -45.69 -8.41 1.66
N THR A 498 -46.31 -8.24 0.47
CA THR A 498 -46.14 -9.17 -0.66
C THR A 498 -44.71 -9.16 -1.18
N LEU A 499 -44.12 -7.98 -1.40
CA LEU A 499 -42.75 -7.87 -1.91
C LEU A 499 -41.74 -8.41 -0.91
N ALA A 500 -41.87 -8.08 0.38
CA ALA A 500 -40.98 -8.61 1.40
C ALA A 500 -41.10 -10.13 1.57
N GLN A 501 -42.32 -10.69 1.51
CA GLN A 501 -42.51 -12.13 1.62
C GLN A 501 -41.91 -12.89 0.42
N LYS A 502 -42.19 -12.42 -0.80
CA LYS A 502 -41.72 -13.08 -2.03
C LYS A 502 -40.23 -12.85 -2.32
N ALA A 503 -39.62 -11.79 -1.80
CA ALA A 503 -38.19 -11.54 -1.97
C ALA A 503 -37.33 -12.60 -1.27
N GLU A 504 -37.86 -13.25 -0.23
CA GLU A 504 -37.14 -14.26 0.55
C GLU A 504 -35.73 -13.81 0.98
N GLY A 505 -35.53 -12.54 1.35
CA GLY A 505 -34.23 -12.00 1.74
C GLY A 505 -33.34 -11.57 0.56
N MET A 506 -33.93 -11.34 -0.61
CA MET A 506 -33.22 -10.87 -1.80
C MET A 506 -33.66 -9.44 -2.16
N PHE A 507 -32.93 -8.47 -1.62
CA PHE A 507 -33.15 -7.04 -1.87
C PHE A 507 -33.22 -6.71 -3.35
N ARG A 508 -32.35 -7.30 -4.17
CA ARG A 508 -32.33 -7.03 -5.62
C ARG A 508 -33.66 -7.36 -6.29
N TRP A 509 -34.29 -8.48 -5.91
CA TRP A 509 -35.58 -8.87 -6.46
C TRP A 509 -36.67 -7.86 -6.07
N ALA A 510 -36.70 -7.44 -4.79
CA ALA A 510 -37.68 -6.48 -4.30
C ALA A 510 -37.56 -5.11 -4.99
N ILE A 511 -36.33 -4.63 -5.19
CA ILE A 511 -36.04 -3.39 -5.92
C ILE A 511 -36.58 -3.49 -7.36
N CYS A 512 -36.24 -4.56 -8.08
CA CYS A 512 -36.71 -4.76 -9.45
C CYS A 512 -38.24 -4.77 -9.52
N GLN A 513 -38.93 -5.51 -8.64
CA GLN A 513 -40.39 -5.56 -8.65
C GLN A 513 -41.04 -4.22 -8.28
N LEU A 514 -40.41 -3.44 -7.40
CA LEU A 514 -40.95 -2.12 -7.04
C LEU A 514 -40.83 -1.13 -8.21
N GLN A 515 -39.71 -1.14 -8.94
CA GLN A 515 -39.55 -0.32 -10.15
C GLN A 515 -40.61 -0.69 -11.20
N GLU A 516 -40.88 -1.98 -11.36
CA GLU A 516 -41.95 -2.49 -12.22
C GLU A 516 -43.34 -1.96 -11.86
N LEU A 517 -43.64 -1.87 -10.56
CA LEU A 517 -44.90 -1.27 -10.10
C LEU A 517 -44.97 0.24 -10.37
N LYS A 518 -43.85 0.96 -10.23
CA LYS A 518 -43.77 2.41 -10.53
C LYS A 518 -44.03 2.72 -12.02
N LYS A 519 -43.70 1.79 -12.92
CA LYS A 519 -43.95 1.91 -14.38
C LYS A 519 -45.41 1.74 -14.77
N LEU A 520 -46.28 1.25 -13.89
CA LEU A 520 -47.69 1.05 -14.21
C LEU A 520 -48.39 2.38 -14.56
N LYS A 521 -49.09 2.38 -15.70
CA LYS A 521 -49.87 3.55 -16.17
C LYS A 521 -51.08 3.85 -15.28
N SER A 522 -51.52 2.90 -14.45
CA SER A 522 -52.71 3.03 -13.62
C SER A 522 -52.51 2.41 -12.24
N THR A 523 -52.80 3.18 -11.20
CA THR A 523 -52.75 2.78 -9.78
C THR A 523 -54.09 2.22 -9.28
N LYS A 524 -54.99 1.80 -10.17
CA LYS A 524 -56.28 1.21 -9.78
C LYS A 524 -56.02 -0.07 -8.95
N PRO A 525 -56.71 -0.27 -7.80
CA PRO A 525 -56.51 -1.43 -6.92
C PRO A 525 -56.52 -2.78 -7.63
N LYS A 526 -57.42 -2.96 -8.60
CA LYS A 526 -57.51 -4.20 -9.40
C LYS A 526 -56.24 -4.46 -10.22
N ARG A 527 -55.71 -3.44 -10.90
CA ARG A 527 -54.49 -3.56 -11.72
C ARG A 527 -53.24 -3.78 -10.87
N LEU A 528 -53.17 -3.11 -9.71
CA LEU A 528 -52.07 -3.33 -8.75
C LEU A 528 -52.13 -4.75 -8.16
N SER A 529 -53.31 -5.24 -7.82
CA SER A 529 -53.49 -6.60 -7.32
C SER A 529 -53.10 -7.64 -8.39
N GLU A 530 -53.53 -7.45 -9.64
CA GLU A 530 -53.13 -8.28 -10.78
C GLU A 530 -51.60 -8.27 -10.97
N ALA A 531 -50.95 -7.10 -10.91
CA ALA A 531 -49.50 -6.98 -11.01
C ALA A 531 -48.76 -7.71 -9.87
N LEU A 532 -49.25 -7.63 -8.62
CA LEU A 532 -48.68 -8.32 -7.47
C LEU A 532 -48.85 -9.85 -7.55
N THR A 533 -49.95 -10.33 -8.13
CA THR A 533 -50.17 -11.78 -8.34
C THR A 533 -49.28 -12.36 -9.42
N THR A 534 -48.90 -11.57 -10.43
CA THR A 534 -48.09 -11.98 -11.59
C THR A 534 -46.60 -11.71 -11.43
N LEU A 535 -46.14 -11.36 -10.22
CA LEU A 535 -44.72 -11.15 -9.96
C LEU A 535 -43.90 -12.43 -10.19
N PRO A 536 -42.73 -12.32 -10.85
CA PRO A 536 -41.82 -13.43 -11.10
C PRO A 536 -41.35 -14.07 -9.80
N ARG A 537 -41.14 -15.39 -9.79
CA ARG A 537 -40.72 -16.14 -8.60
C ARG A 537 -39.22 -16.02 -8.32
N THR A 538 -38.43 -15.76 -9.35
CA THR A 538 -36.96 -15.75 -9.27
C THR A 538 -36.39 -14.47 -9.88
N LEU A 539 -35.10 -14.21 -9.64
CA LEU A 539 -34.38 -13.16 -10.36
C LEU A 539 -34.28 -13.45 -11.85
N ASP A 540 -34.09 -14.71 -12.24
CA ASP A 540 -33.99 -15.12 -13.63
C ASP A 540 -35.26 -14.76 -14.42
N GLU A 541 -36.45 -15.08 -13.89
CA GLU A 541 -37.73 -14.66 -14.49
C GLU A 541 -37.88 -13.13 -14.53
N THR A 542 -37.27 -12.42 -13.57
CA THR A 542 -37.25 -10.95 -13.56
C THR A 542 -36.39 -10.40 -14.70
N TYR A 543 -35.19 -10.95 -14.88
CA TYR A 543 -34.29 -10.55 -15.96
C TYR A 543 -34.83 -10.94 -17.33
N GLU A 544 -35.42 -12.13 -17.47
CA GLU A 544 -36.13 -12.55 -18.68
C GLU A 544 -37.19 -11.51 -19.07
N ARG A 545 -38.03 -11.11 -18.11
CA ARG A 545 -39.08 -10.12 -18.35
C ARG A 545 -38.53 -8.75 -18.75
N MET A 546 -37.40 -8.33 -18.18
CA MET A 546 -36.73 -7.08 -18.55
C MET A 546 -36.17 -7.14 -19.98
N LEU A 547 -35.46 -8.22 -20.32
CA LEU A 547 -34.85 -8.41 -21.63
C LEU A 547 -35.89 -8.57 -22.76
N VAL A 548 -36.97 -9.32 -22.51
CA VAL A 548 -38.04 -9.54 -23.51
C VAL A 548 -38.81 -8.26 -23.85
N ARG A 549 -38.82 -7.26 -22.96
CA ARG A 549 -39.48 -5.97 -23.18
C ARG A 549 -38.72 -5.02 -24.07
N ILE A 550 -37.43 -5.26 -24.29
CA ILE A 550 -36.63 -4.47 -25.22
C ILE A 550 -37.28 -4.59 -26.60
N GLU A 551 -37.59 -3.44 -27.20
CA GLU A 551 -38.28 -3.37 -28.49
C GLU A 551 -37.47 -4.09 -29.55
N GLU A 552 -38.13 -4.75 -30.50
CA GLU A 552 -37.45 -5.61 -31.48
C GLU A 552 -36.39 -4.87 -32.29
N MET A 553 -36.61 -3.58 -32.56
CA MET A 553 -35.65 -2.72 -33.26
C MET A 553 -34.39 -2.38 -32.43
N ASP A 554 -34.49 -2.36 -31.10
CA ASP A 554 -33.38 -2.00 -30.20
C ASP A 554 -32.57 -3.22 -29.72
N ARG A 555 -33.00 -4.44 -30.07
CA ARG A 555 -32.41 -5.68 -29.52
C ARG A 555 -30.94 -5.85 -29.87
N THR A 556 -30.54 -5.46 -31.08
CA THR A 556 -29.15 -5.57 -31.53
C THR A 556 -28.25 -4.65 -30.71
N ASP A 557 -28.65 -3.38 -30.57
CA ASP A 557 -27.90 -2.38 -29.80
C ASP A 557 -27.85 -2.74 -28.32
N ALA A 558 -28.96 -3.25 -27.78
CA ALA A 558 -29.02 -3.77 -26.41
C ALA A 558 -28.06 -4.93 -26.20
N LEU A 559 -28.01 -5.88 -27.14
CA LEU A 559 -27.10 -7.01 -27.08
C LEU A 559 -25.64 -6.54 -27.12
N THR A 560 -25.30 -5.62 -28.03
CA THR A 560 -23.96 -5.02 -28.11
C THR A 560 -23.58 -4.34 -26.80
N ALA A 561 -24.44 -3.47 -26.26
CA ALA A 561 -24.18 -2.79 -25.00
C ALA A 561 -24.03 -3.78 -23.82
N LEU A 562 -24.87 -4.82 -23.74
CA LEU A 562 -24.75 -5.86 -22.71
C LEU A 562 -23.46 -6.67 -22.81
N ARG A 563 -22.96 -6.96 -24.02
CA ARG A 563 -21.65 -7.62 -24.24
C ARG A 563 -20.53 -6.80 -23.63
N TRP A 564 -20.45 -5.52 -24.02
CA TRP A 564 -19.45 -4.60 -23.53
C TRP A 564 -19.54 -4.42 -22.01
N LEU A 565 -20.74 -4.23 -21.45
CA LEU A 565 -20.93 -4.10 -20.01
C LEU A 565 -20.59 -5.38 -19.21
N ALA A 566 -20.72 -6.56 -19.83
CA ALA A 566 -20.45 -7.83 -19.17
C ALA A 566 -18.96 -8.21 -19.21
N PHE A 567 -18.25 -7.93 -20.31
CA PHE A 567 -16.92 -8.48 -20.56
C PHE A 567 -15.80 -7.45 -20.67
N SER A 568 -16.09 -6.14 -20.63
CA SER A 568 -15.03 -5.11 -20.62
C SER A 568 -14.10 -5.28 -19.43
N HIS A 569 -12.80 -5.07 -19.66
CA HIS A 569 -11.75 -5.19 -18.67
C HIS A 569 -11.91 -4.18 -17.50
N ARG A 570 -12.41 -2.98 -17.81
CA ARG A 570 -12.79 -1.96 -16.84
C ARG A 570 -14.19 -1.40 -17.15
N PRO A 571 -14.89 -0.79 -16.17
CA PRO A 571 -16.12 -0.07 -16.45
C PRO A 571 -15.92 1.00 -17.52
N LEU A 572 -16.83 1.03 -18.50
CA LEU A 572 -16.82 1.99 -19.60
C LEU A 572 -17.44 3.31 -19.17
N THR A 573 -17.01 4.41 -19.77
CA THR A 573 -17.74 5.68 -19.72
C THR A 573 -18.98 5.60 -20.60
N LEU A 574 -19.94 6.52 -20.39
CA LEU A 574 -21.12 6.61 -21.27
C LEU A 574 -20.71 6.87 -22.73
N GLY A 575 -19.70 7.71 -22.97
CA GLY A 575 -19.19 8.00 -24.31
C GLY A 575 -18.56 6.76 -24.96
N GLU A 576 -17.77 5.99 -24.22
CA GLU A 576 -17.20 4.73 -24.70
C GLU A 576 -18.27 3.70 -25.06
N LEU A 577 -19.33 3.58 -24.25
CA LEU A 577 -20.41 2.61 -24.49
C LEU A 577 -21.25 2.99 -25.72
N VAL A 578 -21.48 4.29 -25.95
CA VAL A 578 -22.14 4.79 -27.17
C VAL A 578 -21.29 4.47 -28.39
N ASP A 579 -19.98 4.72 -28.34
CA ASP A 579 -19.08 4.40 -29.45
C ASP A 579 -18.95 2.90 -29.69
N ALA A 580 -19.01 2.10 -28.63
CA ALA A 580 -19.05 0.65 -28.75
C ALA A 580 -20.33 0.16 -29.46
N SER A 581 -21.46 0.87 -29.31
CA SER A 581 -22.73 0.49 -29.94
C SER A 581 -22.73 0.64 -31.46
N VAL A 582 -21.93 1.56 -32.01
CA VAL A 582 -21.79 1.75 -33.47
C VAL A 582 -20.74 0.84 -34.11
N THR A 583 -20.13 -0.06 -33.34
CA THR A 583 -19.20 -1.06 -33.88
C THR A 583 -19.94 -2.34 -34.24
N ASP A 584 -19.91 -2.70 -35.53
CA ASP A 584 -20.26 -4.04 -35.99
C ASP A 584 -19.00 -4.71 -36.55
N PRO A 585 -18.35 -5.61 -35.78
CA PRO A 585 -17.18 -6.31 -36.24
C PRO A 585 -17.50 -7.43 -37.24
N SER A 586 -18.76 -7.69 -37.61
CA SER A 586 -19.07 -8.70 -38.62
C SER A 586 -18.59 -8.28 -40.03
N GLY A 587 -18.21 -9.26 -40.86
CA GLY A 587 -17.69 -8.99 -42.21
C GLY A 587 -16.37 -8.21 -42.23
N GLU A 588 -16.27 -7.14 -43.04
CA GLU A 588 -15.06 -6.31 -43.12
C GLU A 588 -14.83 -5.42 -41.88
N GLY A 589 -15.84 -5.29 -41.01
CA GLY A 589 -15.80 -4.49 -39.79
C GLY A 589 -16.09 -3.03 -40.08
N GLU A 590 -17.33 -2.62 -39.92
CA GLU A 590 -17.79 -1.25 -40.17
C GLU A 590 -18.04 -0.51 -38.85
N VAL A 591 -17.70 0.78 -38.84
CA VAL A 591 -18.06 1.69 -37.75
C VAL A 591 -19.05 2.69 -38.32
N ASP A 592 -20.32 2.53 -37.98
CA ASP A 592 -21.40 3.39 -38.48
C ASP A 592 -21.49 4.66 -37.63
N SER A 593 -20.53 5.56 -37.84
CA SER A 593 -20.47 6.84 -37.12
C SER A 593 -21.69 7.72 -37.35
N ASP A 594 -22.41 7.53 -38.46
CA ASP A 594 -23.59 8.32 -38.82
C ASP A 594 -24.84 7.86 -38.04
N ASN A 595 -24.86 6.61 -37.57
CA ASN A 595 -25.91 6.06 -36.70
C ASN A 595 -25.57 6.15 -35.20
N ARG A 596 -24.67 7.06 -34.82
CA ARG A 596 -24.30 7.29 -33.41
C ARG A 596 -25.47 7.90 -32.63
N GLY A 597 -26.10 7.07 -31.80
CA GLY A 597 -27.18 7.48 -30.90
C GLY A 597 -26.73 8.40 -29.76
N GLY A 598 -27.70 8.93 -29.03
CA GLY A 598 -27.47 9.70 -27.81
C GLY A 598 -27.17 8.80 -26.61
N VAL A 599 -26.56 9.39 -25.57
CA VAL A 599 -26.34 8.70 -24.29
C VAL A 599 -27.67 8.27 -23.67
N GLU A 600 -28.71 9.07 -23.85
CA GLU A 600 -30.06 8.84 -23.39
C GLU A 600 -30.69 7.57 -23.99
N ASP A 601 -30.31 7.19 -25.21
CA ASP A 601 -30.87 6.03 -25.90
C ASP A 601 -30.42 4.73 -25.22
N VAL A 602 -29.11 4.61 -24.94
CA VAL A 602 -28.53 3.48 -24.19
C VAL A 602 -29.10 3.39 -22.77
N LEU A 603 -29.26 4.55 -22.11
CA LEU A 603 -29.86 4.61 -20.77
C LEU A 603 -31.33 4.20 -20.77
N ALA A 604 -32.11 4.61 -21.77
CA ALA A 604 -33.52 4.24 -21.89
C ALA A 604 -33.69 2.74 -22.15
N MET A 605 -32.91 2.21 -23.10
CA MET A 605 -32.92 0.81 -23.53
C MET A 605 -32.57 -0.17 -22.40
N LEU A 606 -31.58 0.16 -21.57
CA LEU A 606 -31.08 -0.73 -20.51
C LEU A 606 -31.37 -0.25 -19.08
N SER A 607 -32.27 0.72 -18.90
CA SER A 607 -32.52 1.44 -17.63
C SER A 607 -32.62 0.60 -16.36
N ASP A 608 -33.13 -0.64 -16.42
CA ASP A 608 -33.26 -1.52 -15.24
C ASP A 608 -32.08 -2.48 -15.03
N LEU A 609 -31.21 -2.61 -16.02
CA LEU A 609 -30.09 -3.56 -16.08
C LEU A 609 -28.74 -2.90 -15.82
N ILE A 610 -28.65 -1.56 -15.80
CA ILE A 610 -27.41 -0.80 -15.62
C ILE A 610 -27.47 0.19 -14.45
N ILE A 611 -26.29 0.62 -13.99
CA ILE A 611 -26.09 1.70 -13.03
C ILE A 611 -25.07 2.67 -13.58
N VAL A 612 -25.33 3.96 -13.35
CA VAL A 612 -24.49 5.09 -13.74
C VAL A 612 -23.86 5.68 -12.47
N ASP A 613 -22.53 5.62 -12.37
CA ASP A 613 -21.77 6.19 -11.26
C ASP A 613 -21.04 7.46 -11.77
N GLY A 614 -21.32 8.64 -11.20
CA GLY A 614 -20.65 9.91 -11.53
C GLY A 614 -20.20 10.71 -10.30
N ASP A 615 -19.06 11.41 -10.41
CA ASP A 615 -18.48 12.29 -9.39
C ASP A 615 -19.31 13.56 -9.23
N ASN A 616 -20.07 13.65 -8.13
CA ASN A 616 -20.77 14.87 -7.72
C ASN A 616 -20.29 15.36 -6.34
N GLU A 617 -18.99 15.29 -6.06
CA GLU A 617 -18.43 15.69 -4.75
C GLU A 617 -17.90 17.13 -4.66
N ARG A 618 -17.94 17.95 -5.72
CA ARG A 618 -17.45 19.35 -5.63
C ARG A 618 -18.50 20.42 -5.32
N ALA A 619 -19.76 20.08 -5.08
CA ALA A 619 -20.82 21.06 -4.90
C ALA A 619 -21.20 21.39 -3.44
N ASN A 620 -20.55 20.83 -2.41
CA ASN A 620 -20.99 21.04 -1.02
C ASN A 620 -19.91 21.36 0.02
N THR A 621 -18.88 22.12 -0.37
CA THR A 621 -18.02 22.85 0.58
C THR A 621 -17.97 24.34 0.23
N GLY A 622 -19.07 25.05 0.52
CA GLY A 622 -19.16 26.49 0.37
C GLY A 622 -19.78 27.10 1.62
N LYS A 623 -18.94 27.42 2.62
CA LYS A 623 -19.30 28.26 3.76
C LYS A 623 -19.99 29.53 3.27
N ARG A 624 -21.17 29.82 3.84
CA ARG A 624 -21.81 31.13 3.81
C ARG A 624 -20.85 32.17 4.39
N THR A 625 -20.41 33.12 3.58
CA THR A 625 -20.00 34.45 4.06
C THR A 625 -20.59 35.51 3.15
N SER A 626 -21.45 36.32 3.77
CA SER A 626 -22.10 37.51 3.25
C SER A 626 -21.16 38.71 3.14
N SER A 627 -21.52 39.65 2.26
CA SER A 627 -21.01 41.03 2.04
C SER A 627 -20.12 41.19 0.80
N GLY A 628 -20.28 42.16 -0.09
CA GLY A 628 -21.23 43.26 -0.25
C GLY A 628 -20.58 44.36 -1.10
N HIS A 629 -21.28 44.87 -2.13
CA HIS A 629 -21.04 46.12 -2.89
C HIS A 629 -19.78 46.17 -3.78
N SER A 630 -19.75 46.77 -4.99
CA SER A 630 -20.74 47.39 -5.88
C SER A 630 -20.04 47.73 -7.23
N SER A 631 -20.82 47.66 -8.32
CA SER A 631 -20.84 48.52 -9.53
C SER A 631 -19.58 48.79 -10.38
N ASP A 632 -19.57 48.38 -11.67
CA ASP A 632 -20.00 49.24 -12.80
C ASP A 632 -19.83 48.62 -14.22
N ALA A 633 -20.98 48.55 -14.93
CA ALA A 633 -21.23 48.79 -16.37
C ALA A 633 -20.81 47.77 -17.49
N PRO A 634 -21.52 47.76 -18.66
CA PRO A 634 -22.05 46.53 -19.26
C PRO A 634 -21.55 46.24 -20.70
N GLY A 635 -21.63 44.97 -21.13
CA GLY A 635 -21.36 44.56 -22.50
C GLY A 635 -21.94 43.20 -22.86
N HIS A 636 -23.13 43.23 -23.48
CA HIS A 636 -23.78 42.23 -24.34
C HIS A 636 -23.75 40.72 -23.99
N ASP A 637 -24.97 40.22 -23.75
CA ASP A 637 -25.39 38.82 -23.66
C ASP A 637 -24.80 37.86 -24.71
N SER A 638 -24.22 36.77 -24.22
CA SER A 638 -24.39 35.42 -24.79
C SER A 638 -24.28 34.38 -23.67
N LEU A 639 -25.20 34.45 -22.70
CA LEU A 639 -25.47 33.37 -21.76
C LEU A 639 -26.26 32.28 -22.49
N THR A 640 -25.59 31.41 -23.27
CA THR A 640 -26.10 30.13 -23.80
C THR A 640 -24.96 29.34 -24.46
N ALA A 641 -23.91 29.01 -23.70
CA ALA A 641 -22.86 28.06 -24.14
C ALA A 641 -22.02 27.52 -22.96
N ARG A 642 -22.65 27.28 -21.81
CA ARG A 642 -21.99 26.66 -20.64
C ARG A 642 -22.87 25.59 -20.02
N THR A 643 -23.05 24.51 -20.76
CA THR A 643 -23.47 23.19 -20.28
C THR A 643 -23.29 22.28 -21.48
N TYR A 644 -22.35 21.33 -21.45
CA TYR A 644 -22.43 19.98 -22.05
C TYR A 644 -21.07 19.27 -22.17
N ASP A 645 -19.93 19.97 -22.06
CA ASP A 645 -18.61 19.34 -22.36
C ASP A 645 -17.79 18.82 -21.15
N ASP A 646 -18.18 19.06 -19.89
CA ASP A 646 -17.32 18.76 -18.73
C ASP A 646 -17.84 17.62 -17.82
N VAL A 647 -18.93 16.92 -18.22
CA VAL A 647 -19.61 15.91 -17.37
C VAL A 647 -19.59 14.49 -17.96
N SER A 648 -19.24 14.32 -19.24
CA SER A 648 -19.29 13.01 -19.92
C SER A 648 -18.05 12.14 -19.73
N GLY A 649 -16.89 12.72 -19.41
CA GLY A 649 -15.61 11.99 -19.31
C GLY A 649 -15.44 11.17 -18.03
N THR A 650 -16.19 11.44 -16.96
CA THR A 650 -16.02 10.81 -15.64
C THR A 650 -17.14 9.86 -15.25
N THR A 651 -18.26 9.89 -15.98
CA THR A 651 -19.45 9.10 -15.64
C THR A 651 -19.33 7.69 -16.20
N ARG A 652 -19.19 6.70 -15.31
CA ARG A 652 -19.00 5.28 -15.65
C ARG A 652 -20.31 4.50 -15.58
N VAL A 653 -20.44 3.49 -16.45
CA VAL A 653 -21.60 2.60 -16.53
C VAL A 653 -21.17 1.17 -16.24
N ARG A 654 -22.01 0.45 -15.51
CA ARG A 654 -21.84 -0.98 -15.25
C ARG A 654 -23.18 -1.69 -15.17
N LEU A 655 -23.16 -3.02 -15.27
CA LEU A 655 -24.31 -3.83 -14.93
C LEU A 655 -24.78 -3.53 -13.50
N ALA A 656 -26.09 -3.47 -13.33
CA ALA A 656 -26.69 -3.05 -12.08
C ALA A 656 -26.46 -4.05 -10.94
N HIS A 657 -26.18 -5.31 -11.27
CA HIS A 657 -25.80 -6.36 -10.34
C HIS A 657 -25.12 -7.53 -11.06
N PHE A 658 -24.21 -8.25 -10.40
CA PHE A 658 -23.49 -9.39 -10.99
C PHE A 658 -24.42 -10.48 -11.53
N SER A 659 -25.52 -10.74 -10.83
CA SER A 659 -26.49 -11.76 -11.25
C SER A 659 -27.13 -11.49 -12.62
N VAL A 660 -27.04 -10.27 -13.16
CA VAL A 660 -27.39 -9.99 -14.56
C VAL A 660 -26.42 -10.69 -15.50
N LYS A 661 -25.10 -10.55 -15.29
CA LYS A 661 -24.07 -11.27 -16.05
C LYS A 661 -24.21 -12.78 -15.87
N GLU A 662 -24.42 -13.26 -14.63
CA GLU A 662 -24.64 -14.69 -14.37
C GLU A 662 -25.82 -15.24 -15.17
N TYR A 663 -26.91 -14.49 -15.27
CA TYR A 663 -28.07 -14.92 -16.05
C TYR A 663 -27.77 -14.92 -17.56
N LEU A 664 -27.14 -13.87 -18.09
CA LEU A 664 -26.78 -13.73 -19.51
C LEU A 664 -25.85 -14.83 -20.00
N VAL A 665 -24.93 -15.30 -19.14
CA VAL A 665 -23.95 -16.36 -19.47
C VAL A 665 -24.45 -17.77 -19.13
N SER A 666 -25.51 -17.89 -18.32
CA SER A 666 -26.02 -19.21 -17.90
C SER A 666 -26.74 -19.95 -19.01
N GLU A 667 -26.66 -21.28 -19.02
CA GLU A 667 -27.49 -22.12 -19.90
C GLU A 667 -28.99 -21.96 -19.63
N ARG A 668 -29.38 -21.42 -18.46
CA ARG A 668 -30.79 -21.24 -18.09
C ARG A 668 -31.53 -20.27 -19.01
N ILE A 669 -30.84 -19.24 -19.54
CA ILE A 669 -31.45 -18.30 -20.49
C ILE A 669 -31.76 -18.94 -21.85
N LEU A 670 -31.07 -20.04 -22.22
CA LEU A 670 -31.33 -20.78 -23.47
C LEU A 670 -32.69 -21.46 -23.46
N HIS A 671 -33.25 -21.71 -22.27
CA HIS A 671 -34.58 -22.30 -22.09
C HIS A 671 -35.68 -21.25 -21.85
N SER A 672 -35.37 -19.96 -22.04
CA SER A 672 -36.27 -18.83 -21.77
C SER A 672 -36.57 -18.03 -23.05
N ASN A 673 -37.55 -17.12 -22.97
CA ASN A 673 -37.87 -16.23 -24.10
C ASN A 673 -36.78 -15.18 -24.36
N ALA A 674 -35.80 -15.05 -23.45
CA ALA A 674 -34.68 -14.15 -23.58
C ALA A 674 -33.42 -14.80 -24.20
N GLN A 675 -33.53 -16.03 -24.76
CA GLN A 675 -32.39 -16.76 -25.35
C GLN A 675 -31.54 -15.97 -26.36
N TYR A 676 -32.12 -14.96 -27.02
CA TYR A 676 -31.42 -14.06 -27.93
C TYR A 676 -30.24 -13.32 -27.25
N PHE A 677 -30.36 -13.03 -25.96
CA PHE A 677 -29.36 -12.31 -25.16
C PHE A 677 -28.34 -13.22 -24.48
N HIS A 678 -28.31 -14.52 -24.80
CA HIS A 678 -27.32 -15.43 -24.27
C HIS A 678 -25.90 -15.05 -24.73
N LEU A 679 -24.99 -14.89 -23.79
CA LEU A 679 -23.60 -14.52 -24.03
C LEU A 679 -22.66 -15.71 -23.79
N ARG A 680 -21.70 -15.91 -24.68
CA ARG A 680 -20.64 -16.91 -24.52
C ARG A 680 -19.30 -16.23 -24.42
N GLU A 681 -18.61 -16.44 -23.30
CA GLU A 681 -17.38 -15.71 -22.95
C GLU A 681 -16.35 -15.61 -24.08
N SER A 682 -15.90 -16.73 -24.66
CA SER A 682 -14.91 -16.72 -25.75
C SER A 682 -15.38 -15.93 -26.99
N ARG A 683 -16.68 -16.02 -27.31
CA ARG A 683 -17.30 -15.29 -28.42
C ARG A 683 -17.42 -13.79 -28.13
N GLU A 684 -17.74 -13.42 -26.89
CA GLU A 684 -17.87 -12.01 -26.53
C GLU A 684 -16.50 -11.33 -26.45
N HIS A 685 -15.46 -12.03 -25.98
CA HIS A 685 -14.08 -11.55 -26.07
C HIS A 685 -13.63 -11.40 -27.52
N HIS A 686 -13.97 -12.34 -28.40
CA HIS A 686 -13.74 -12.19 -29.85
C HIS A 686 -14.42 -10.93 -30.40
N TYR A 687 -15.71 -10.75 -30.12
CA TYR A 687 -16.48 -9.60 -30.59
C TYR A 687 -15.82 -8.27 -30.15
N ILE A 688 -15.49 -8.15 -28.87
CA ILE A 688 -14.88 -6.94 -28.32
C ILE A 688 -13.50 -6.69 -28.94
N ALA A 689 -12.64 -7.72 -29.06
CA ALA A 689 -11.34 -7.59 -29.70
C ALA A 689 -11.47 -7.06 -31.13
N GLN A 690 -12.36 -7.66 -31.92
CA GLN A 690 -12.59 -7.27 -33.32
C GLN A 690 -13.21 -5.88 -33.44
N SER A 691 -14.10 -5.48 -32.51
CA SER A 691 -14.63 -4.12 -32.44
C SER A 691 -13.54 -3.10 -32.11
N CYS A 692 -12.67 -3.37 -31.14
CA CYS A 692 -11.54 -2.49 -30.81
C CYS A 692 -10.62 -2.29 -32.01
N LEU A 693 -10.30 -3.36 -32.75
CA LEU A 693 -9.45 -3.33 -33.93
C LEU A 693 -10.10 -2.55 -35.09
N SER A 694 -11.39 -2.75 -35.33
CA SER A 694 -12.16 -1.98 -36.32
C SER A 694 -12.23 -0.51 -35.96
N TYR A 695 -12.45 -0.19 -34.69
CA TYR A 695 -12.48 1.18 -34.20
C TYR A 695 -11.12 1.87 -34.35
N GLY A 696 -10.02 1.17 -34.05
CA GLY A 696 -8.67 1.66 -34.31
C GLY A 696 -8.39 1.93 -35.80
N LEU A 697 -8.91 1.08 -36.69
CA LEU A 697 -8.83 1.30 -38.14
C LEU A 697 -9.66 2.53 -38.57
N HIS A 698 -10.89 2.67 -38.06
CA HIS A 698 -11.73 3.84 -38.30
C HIS A 698 -11.01 5.14 -37.91
N TYR A 699 -10.45 5.21 -36.70
CA TYR A 699 -9.61 6.31 -36.24
C TYR A 699 -8.45 6.61 -37.20
N SER A 700 -7.74 5.57 -37.65
CA SER A 700 -6.58 5.66 -38.55
C SER A 700 -6.93 6.19 -39.95
N THR A 701 -8.20 6.11 -40.34
CA THR A 701 -8.74 6.57 -41.64
C THR A 701 -9.54 7.87 -41.55
N SER A 702 -9.91 8.32 -40.35
CA SER A 702 -10.77 9.50 -40.16
C SER A 702 -10.02 10.81 -40.44
N ALA A 703 -10.71 11.75 -41.09
CA ALA A 703 -10.20 13.10 -41.33
C ALA A 703 -10.24 14.00 -40.07
N GLU A 704 -10.98 13.60 -39.03
CA GLU A 704 -11.13 14.37 -37.79
C GLU A 704 -9.96 14.16 -36.81
N ARG A 705 -9.09 13.19 -37.09
CA ARG A 705 -7.93 12.87 -36.27
C ARG A 705 -6.96 14.03 -36.17
N THR A 706 -6.55 14.35 -34.94
CA THR A 706 -5.55 15.40 -34.65
C THR A 706 -4.19 14.84 -34.25
N GLY A 707 -4.11 13.59 -33.77
CA GLY A 707 -2.89 12.99 -33.24
C GLY A 707 -2.46 13.58 -31.88
N THR A 708 -3.41 14.12 -31.12
CA THR A 708 -3.18 14.76 -29.82
C THR A 708 -4.18 14.23 -28.78
N PRO A 709 -4.01 14.52 -27.48
CA PRO A 709 -4.97 14.12 -26.44
C PRO A 709 -6.43 14.56 -26.68
N ARG A 710 -6.68 15.51 -27.61
CA ARG A 710 -8.05 15.87 -28.04
C ARG A 710 -8.78 14.71 -28.72
N ASP A 711 -8.04 13.77 -29.31
CA ASP A 711 -8.64 12.62 -29.99
C ASP A 711 -9.46 11.75 -29.02
N PHE A 712 -9.17 11.73 -27.72
CA PHE A 712 -10.01 11.02 -26.74
C PHE A 712 -11.40 11.62 -26.53
N THR A 713 -11.60 12.89 -26.91
CA THR A 713 -12.92 13.53 -26.88
C THR A 713 -13.70 13.30 -28.18
N ILE A 714 -13.00 13.22 -29.32
CA ILE A 714 -13.59 12.97 -30.64
C ILE A 714 -13.94 11.48 -30.78
N PHE A 715 -13.03 10.62 -30.32
CA PHE A 715 -13.11 9.16 -30.34
C PHE A 715 -13.08 8.57 -28.92
N PRO A 716 -14.16 8.68 -28.14
CA PRO A 716 -14.23 8.17 -26.76
C PRO A 716 -13.73 6.75 -26.54
N LEU A 717 -14.00 5.81 -27.46
CA LEU A 717 -13.57 4.40 -27.32
C LEU A 717 -12.08 4.17 -27.62
N LEU A 718 -11.36 5.16 -28.18
CA LEU A 718 -10.01 5.00 -28.68
C LEU A 718 -9.01 4.51 -27.62
N GLU A 719 -9.06 5.10 -26.42
CA GLU A 719 -8.14 4.75 -25.34
C GLU A 719 -8.35 3.29 -24.90
N TYR A 720 -9.60 2.93 -24.63
CA TYR A 720 -9.96 1.57 -24.26
C TYR A 720 -9.57 0.57 -25.36
N ALA A 721 -9.92 0.88 -26.61
CA ALA A 721 -9.63 0.02 -27.75
C ALA A 721 -8.13 -0.23 -27.92
N ALA A 722 -7.31 0.82 -27.81
CA ALA A 722 -5.86 0.71 -27.94
C ALA A 722 -5.21 -0.09 -26.79
N GLN A 723 -5.74 0.02 -25.57
CA GLN A 723 -5.20 -0.66 -24.39
C GLN A 723 -5.60 -2.13 -24.30
N TYR A 724 -6.86 -2.47 -24.60
CA TYR A 724 -7.43 -3.77 -24.20
C TYR A 724 -7.75 -4.73 -25.35
N TRP A 725 -7.58 -4.35 -26.62
CA TRP A 725 -7.85 -5.27 -27.74
C TRP A 725 -7.07 -6.58 -27.62
N SER A 726 -5.80 -6.52 -27.18
CA SER A 726 -4.91 -7.68 -27.04
C SER A 726 -5.32 -8.58 -25.88
N TYR A 727 -5.77 -7.99 -24.76
CA TYR A 727 -6.37 -8.73 -23.64
C TYR A 727 -7.57 -9.55 -24.11
N HIS A 728 -8.53 -8.93 -24.80
CA HIS A 728 -9.67 -9.64 -25.35
C HIS A 728 -9.26 -10.68 -26.41
N SER A 729 -8.27 -10.36 -27.24
CA SER A 729 -7.73 -11.28 -28.25
C SER A 729 -7.04 -12.51 -27.64
N SER A 730 -6.53 -12.42 -26.41
CA SER A 730 -5.94 -13.57 -25.70
C SER A 730 -6.97 -14.54 -25.10
N LEU A 731 -8.23 -14.09 -24.92
CA LEU A 731 -9.32 -14.84 -24.28
C LEU A 731 -10.35 -15.41 -25.28
N GLN A 732 -10.20 -15.11 -26.57
CA GLN A 732 -11.05 -15.65 -27.64
C GLN A 732 -10.58 -17.02 -28.13
N ASP A 733 -11.49 -17.74 -28.79
CA ASP A 733 -11.10 -18.86 -29.63
C ASP A 733 -10.33 -18.34 -30.86
N PRO A 734 -9.14 -18.90 -31.21
CA PRO A 734 -8.24 -18.35 -32.22
C PRO A 734 -8.68 -18.66 -33.67
N VAL A 735 -9.96 -18.44 -33.99
CA VAL A 735 -10.56 -18.81 -35.28
C VAL A 735 -10.33 -17.73 -36.33
N GLU A 736 -10.35 -16.46 -35.95
CA GLU A 736 -10.23 -15.31 -36.87
C GLU A 736 -9.31 -14.24 -36.26
N ILE A 737 -8.07 -14.19 -36.76
CA ILE A 737 -6.98 -13.31 -36.26
C ILE A 737 -6.44 -12.35 -37.33
N ASP A 738 -7.23 -12.13 -38.38
CA ASP A 738 -6.82 -11.32 -39.54
C ASP A 738 -6.60 -9.85 -39.17
N ARG A 739 -7.48 -9.25 -38.36
CA ARG A 739 -7.35 -7.84 -37.96
C ARG A 739 -6.16 -7.61 -37.04
N GLU A 740 -5.90 -8.51 -36.10
CA GLU A 740 -4.73 -8.48 -35.22
C GLU A 740 -3.44 -8.52 -36.06
N SER A 741 -3.37 -9.47 -36.99
CA SER A 741 -2.22 -9.61 -37.87
C SER A 741 -2.03 -8.39 -38.78
N ARG A 742 -3.13 -7.78 -39.25
CA ARG A 742 -3.12 -6.58 -40.10
C ARG A 742 -2.66 -5.34 -39.33
N LEU A 743 -3.15 -5.14 -38.11
CA LEU A 743 -2.74 -4.04 -37.23
C LEU A 743 -1.23 -4.11 -37.01
N LEU A 744 -0.73 -5.27 -36.59
CA LEU A 744 0.68 -5.43 -36.25
C LEU A 744 1.59 -5.42 -37.49
N ALA A 745 1.18 -6.00 -38.62
CA ALA A 745 2.00 -6.05 -39.83
C ALA A 745 2.09 -4.70 -40.57
N SER A 746 1.09 -3.83 -40.44
CA SER A 746 1.09 -2.51 -41.07
C SER A 746 1.90 -1.51 -40.24
N ASP A 747 3.02 -1.02 -40.78
CA ASP A 747 3.83 -0.01 -40.10
C ASP A 747 3.05 1.27 -39.78
N LYS A 748 2.11 1.67 -40.64
CA LYS A 748 1.23 2.82 -40.40
C LYS A 748 0.33 2.57 -39.19
N LEU A 749 -0.48 1.49 -39.23
CA LEU A 749 -1.46 1.22 -38.17
C LEU A 749 -0.78 0.91 -36.84
N ARG A 750 0.36 0.20 -36.87
CA ARG A 750 1.16 -0.09 -35.67
C ARG A 750 1.69 1.20 -35.02
N ARG A 751 2.22 2.15 -35.80
CA ARG A 751 2.66 3.45 -35.28
C ARG A 751 1.50 4.25 -34.68
N GLU A 752 0.34 4.22 -35.31
CA GLU A 752 -0.85 4.93 -34.85
C GLU A 752 -1.40 4.33 -33.55
N TRP A 753 -1.40 3.00 -33.43
CA TRP A 753 -1.72 2.32 -32.18
C TRP A 753 -0.71 2.65 -31.07
N LEU A 754 0.60 2.59 -31.35
CA LEU A 754 1.65 2.91 -30.38
C LEU A 754 1.68 4.38 -29.98
N LEU A 755 1.18 5.28 -30.84
CA LEU A 755 0.97 6.68 -30.47
C LEU A 755 -0.06 6.78 -29.34
N VAL A 756 -1.11 5.94 -29.35
CA VAL A 756 -2.15 5.96 -28.30
C VAL A 756 -1.75 5.15 -27.07
N HIS A 757 -1.20 3.95 -27.27
CA HIS A 757 -0.83 3.05 -26.18
C HIS A 757 0.45 2.27 -26.50
N GLN A 758 1.45 2.39 -25.63
CA GLN A 758 2.72 1.67 -25.73
C GLN A 758 2.76 0.55 -24.69
N PRO A 759 2.50 -0.71 -25.09
CA PRO A 759 2.32 -1.78 -24.12
C PRO A 759 3.65 -2.19 -23.46
N ASP A 760 4.79 -1.97 -24.12
CA ASP A 760 6.13 -2.30 -23.63
C ASP A 760 6.83 -1.17 -22.86
N LEU A 761 6.14 -0.03 -22.67
CA LEU A 761 6.63 1.12 -21.91
C LEU A 761 5.57 1.58 -20.89
N LYS A 762 5.58 0.97 -19.69
CA LYS A 762 4.59 1.18 -18.60
C LYS A 762 4.32 2.65 -18.18
N ARG A 763 5.09 3.64 -18.65
CA ARG A 763 4.96 5.07 -18.30
C ARG A 763 4.83 6.01 -19.51
N ALA A 764 4.76 5.49 -20.72
CA ALA A 764 4.58 6.32 -21.90
C ALA A 764 3.21 7.01 -21.84
N ARG A 765 3.18 8.33 -22.05
CA ARG A 765 1.88 9.02 -22.16
C ARG A 765 1.35 8.84 -23.57
N PRO A 766 0.01 8.78 -23.73
CA PRO A 766 -0.58 8.86 -25.05
C PRO A 766 -0.08 10.11 -25.79
N PHE A 767 0.20 9.92 -27.08
CA PHE A 767 0.68 10.90 -28.04
C PHE A 767 2.11 11.40 -27.83
N GLU A 768 2.94 10.64 -27.11
CA GLU A 768 4.40 10.84 -27.07
C GLU A 768 5.12 10.08 -28.21
N ASP A 769 6.17 10.68 -28.77
CA ASP A 769 6.94 10.11 -29.88
C ASP A 769 7.78 8.91 -29.42
N VAL A 770 7.95 7.92 -30.29
CA VAL A 770 8.63 6.64 -29.98
C VAL A 770 9.87 6.50 -30.84
N GLU A 771 11.04 6.50 -30.21
CA GLU A 771 12.33 6.42 -30.92
C GLU A 771 12.66 4.98 -31.37
N ASP A 772 12.30 3.94 -30.60
CA ASP A 772 12.59 2.54 -30.90
C ASP A 772 11.32 1.66 -30.91
N ILE A 773 10.72 1.51 -32.09
CA ILE A 773 9.48 0.77 -32.29
C ILE A 773 9.77 -0.68 -32.66
N GLY A 774 9.22 -1.62 -31.89
CA GLY A 774 9.27 -3.04 -32.20
C GLY A 774 8.61 -3.43 -33.53
N CYS A 775 9.08 -4.51 -34.13
CA CYS A 775 8.45 -5.09 -35.31
C CYS A 775 7.12 -5.80 -34.97
N ALA A 776 6.34 -6.19 -35.99
CA ALA A 776 5.08 -6.91 -35.82
C ALA A 776 5.23 -8.18 -34.95
N LEU A 777 6.29 -8.95 -35.19
CA LEU A 777 6.58 -10.19 -34.47
C LEU A 777 6.94 -9.92 -33.00
N TYR A 778 7.69 -8.85 -32.73
CA TYR A 778 8.02 -8.44 -31.36
C TYR A 778 6.76 -8.19 -30.53
N TYR A 779 5.82 -7.37 -31.02
CA TYR A 779 4.61 -7.06 -30.27
C TYR A 779 3.66 -8.25 -30.16
N ALA A 780 3.56 -9.10 -31.20
CA ALA A 780 2.76 -10.32 -31.10
C ALA A 780 3.27 -11.27 -30.00
N VAL A 781 4.59 -11.36 -29.84
CA VAL A 781 5.23 -12.15 -28.79
C VAL A 781 5.07 -11.50 -27.41
N TYR A 782 5.33 -10.19 -27.30
CA TYR A 782 5.16 -9.44 -26.05
C TYR A 782 3.73 -9.55 -25.51
N LEU A 783 2.73 -9.44 -26.39
CA LEU A 783 1.30 -9.53 -26.06
C LEU A 783 0.80 -10.97 -25.90
N LYS A 784 1.66 -11.99 -26.00
CA LYS A 784 1.30 -13.42 -25.91
C LYS A 784 0.24 -13.88 -26.92
N LEU A 785 0.29 -13.38 -28.15
CA LEU A 785 -0.65 -13.71 -29.21
C LEU A 785 -0.14 -14.86 -30.08
N ASP A 786 -0.10 -16.08 -29.54
CA ASP A 786 0.56 -17.23 -30.19
C ASP A 786 0.04 -17.53 -31.61
N ALA A 787 -1.27 -17.45 -31.83
CA ALA A 787 -1.86 -17.65 -33.15
C ALA A 787 -1.38 -16.58 -34.17
N VAL A 788 -1.23 -15.33 -33.72
CA VAL A 788 -0.71 -14.23 -34.54
C VAL A 788 0.78 -14.41 -34.81
N VAL A 789 1.57 -14.84 -33.82
CA VAL A 789 2.98 -15.20 -33.99
C VAL A 789 3.14 -16.27 -35.07
N HIS A 790 2.35 -17.35 -35.02
CA HIS A 790 2.34 -18.40 -36.03
C HIS A 790 2.02 -17.87 -37.43
N LYS A 791 0.99 -17.02 -37.55
CA LYS A 791 0.58 -16.44 -38.83
C LYS A 791 1.64 -15.51 -39.41
N LEU A 792 2.21 -14.62 -38.60
CA LEU A 792 3.28 -13.72 -39.02
C LEU A 792 4.52 -14.48 -39.51
N LEU A 793 4.96 -15.50 -38.76
CA LEU A 793 6.08 -16.35 -39.17
C LEU A 793 5.79 -17.15 -40.45
N SER A 794 4.55 -17.61 -40.64
CA SER A 794 4.12 -18.31 -41.87
C SER A 794 4.07 -17.36 -43.07
N ASN A 795 3.79 -16.08 -42.84
CA ASN A 795 3.84 -15.03 -43.85
C ASN A 795 5.26 -14.47 -44.09
N GLY A 796 6.29 -15.07 -43.50
CA GLY A 796 7.70 -14.71 -43.75
C GLY A 796 8.21 -13.54 -42.91
N ALA A 797 7.60 -13.24 -41.76
CA ALA A 797 8.15 -12.25 -40.83
C ALA A 797 9.60 -12.57 -40.45
N ASN A 798 10.48 -11.57 -40.48
CA ASN A 798 11.88 -11.74 -40.10
C ASN A 798 11.98 -12.01 -38.59
N VAL A 799 12.35 -13.25 -38.24
CA VAL A 799 12.49 -13.72 -36.86
C VAL A 799 13.54 -12.94 -36.05
N ASN A 800 14.51 -12.33 -36.73
CA ASN A 800 15.64 -11.59 -36.14
C ASN A 800 15.52 -10.07 -36.25
N ALA A 801 14.35 -9.55 -36.64
CA ALA A 801 14.13 -8.11 -36.70
C ALA A 801 14.34 -7.47 -35.32
N GLN A 802 15.19 -6.45 -35.28
CA GLN A 802 15.46 -5.67 -34.07
C GLN A 802 14.45 -4.53 -33.91
N GLY A 803 14.24 -4.12 -32.66
CA GLY A 803 13.44 -2.97 -32.24
C GLY A 803 12.56 -3.27 -31.02
N GLY A 804 12.12 -2.21 -30.35
CA GLY A 804 11.29 -2.26 -29.14
C GLY A 804 12.12 -2.38 -27.85
N PHE A 805 11.46 -2.23 -26.70
CA PHE A 805 12.12 -2.20 -25.39
C PHE A 805 13.08 -3.38 -25.11
N TYR A 806 12.67 -4.62 -25.42
CA TYR A 806 13.53 -5.80 -25.26
C TYR A 806 14.49 -6.01 -26.43
N GLY A 807 14.41 -5.25 -27.52
CA GLY A 807 15.36 -5.32 -28.64
C GLY A 807 14.98 -6.31 -29.75
N ASN A 808 14.40 -7.48 -29.47
CA ASN A 808 13.79 -8.34 -30.51
C ASN A 808 12.77 -9.33 -29.93
N ALA A 809 12.11 -10.09 -30.80
CA ALA A 809 11.05 -11.03 -30.42
C ALA A 809 11.52 -12.14 -29.46
N LEU A 810 12.73 -12.69 -29.63
CA LEU A 810 13.24 -13.72 -28.71
C LEU A 810 13.57 -13.12 -27.34
N GLN A 811 14.12 -11.90 -27.31
CA GLN A 811 14.38 -11.20 -26.05
C GLN A 811 13.09 -10.83 -25.32
N ALA A 812 12.04 -10.40 -26.04
CA ALA A 812 10.71 -10.17 -25.47
C ALA A 812 10.09 -11.46 -24.91
N ALA A 813 10.15 -12.57 -25.65
CA ALA A 813 9.70 -13.88 -25.14
C ALA A 813 10.46 -14.27 -23.86
N ALA A 814 11.76 -13.97 -23.81
CA ALA A 814 12.60 -14.28 -22.68
C ALA A 814 12.31 -13.41 -21.45
N GLY A 815 12.05 -12.11 -21.65
CA GLY A 815 11.70 -11.18 -20.58
C GLY A 815 10.28 -11.34 -20.04
N GLU A 816 9.33 -11.82 -20.86
CA GLU A 816 7.94 -12.09 -20.45
C GLU A 816 7.70 -13.58 -20.09
N GLY A 817 8.72 -14.44 -20.18
CA GLY A 817 8.63 -15.84 -19.76
C GLY A 817 7.84 -16.75 -20.71
N HIS A 818 7.67 -16.37 -21.97
CA HIS A 818 6.91 -17.11 -22.98
C HIS A 818 7.70 -18.30 -23.56
N LEU A 819 7.86 -19.36 -22.75
CA LEU A 819 8.73 -20.51 -23.07
C LEU A 819 8.42 -21.19 -24.41
N GLU A 820 7.15 -21.51 -24.69
CA GLU A 820 6.77 -22.22 -25.92
C GLU A 820 6.95 -21.34 -27.17
N THR A 821 6.63 -20.05 -27.05
CA THR A 821 6.88 -19.06 -28.10
C THR A 821 8.39 -18.91 -28.36
N ALA A 822 9.21 -18.85 -27.30
CA ALA A 822 10.67 -18.81 -27.43
C ALA A 822 11.24 -20.05 -28.13
N LYS A 823 10.80 -21.27 -27.76
CA LYS A 823 11.18 -22.52 -28.44
C LYS A 823 10.83 -22.48 -29.93
N MET A 824 9.65 -21.95 -30.27
CA MET A 824 9.20 -21.81 -31.65
C MET A 824 10.08 -20.83 -32.44
N LEU A 825 10.40 -19.67 -31.86
CA LEU A 825 11.29 -18.67 -32.47
C LEU A 825 12.68 -19.26 -32.74
N VAL A 826 13.27 -19.94 -31.76
CA VAL A 826 14.57 -20.63 -31.92
C VAL A 826 14.50 -21.67 -33.04
N LYS A 827 13.45 -22.49 -33.08
CA LYS A 827 13.23 -23.48 -34.16
C LYS A 827 13.09 -22.82 -35.54
N LYS A 828 12.60 -21.58 -35.60
CA LYS A 828 12.46 -20.78 -36.83
C LYS A 828 13.73 -19.97 -37.17
N GLY A 829 14.82 -20.16 -36.44
CA GLY A 829 16.12 -19.54 -36.73
C GLY A 829 16.37 -18.21 -36.02
N ALA A 830 15.70 -17.97 -34.89
CA ALA A 830 16.05 -16.84 -34.03
C ALA A 830 17.51 -16.91 -33.59
N ASP A 831 18.24 -15.82 -33.72
CA ASP A 831 19.60 -15.67 -33.22
C ASP A 831 19.55 -15.52 -31.70
N ILE A 832 19.97 -16.60 -31.03
CA ILE A 832 19.96 -16.73 -29.57
C ILE A 832 20.84 -15.67 -28.91
N ASN A 833 21.90 -15.23 -29.61
CA ASN A 833 22.92 -14.33 -29.09
C ASN A 833 22.79 -12.91 -29.65
N ALA A 834 21.68 -12.60 -30.32
CA ALA A 834 21.41 -11.27 -30.82
C ALA A 834 21.46 -10.25 -29.68
N GLN A 835 22.31 -9.24 -29.87
CA GLN A 835 22.48 -8.15 -28.92
C GLN A 835 21.54 -6.99 -29.26
N GLY A 836 20.98 -6.33 -28.24
CA GLY A 836 20.07 -5.19 -28.39
C GLY A 836 19.13 -5.05 -27.20
N GLY A 837 18.35 -3.97 -27.17
CA GLY A 837 17.33 -3.75 -26.14
C GLY A 837 17.89 -3.51 -24.73
N PHE A 838 16.98 -3.36 -23.78
CA PHE A 838 17.29 -2.99 -22.39
C PHE A 838 18.15 -4.03 -21.66
N TYR A 839 17.88 -5.32 -21.85
CA TYR A 839 18.58 -6.41 -21.18
C TYR A 839 19.86 -6.86 -21.90
N GLY A 840 20.09 -6.36 -23.11
CA GLY A 840 21.23 -6.71 -23.97
C GLY A 840 21.01 -7.99 -24.76
N ASN A 841 20.58 -9.10 -24.14
CA ASN A 841 20.27 -10.35 -24.84
C ASN A 841 19.18 -11.18 -24.14
N ALA A 842 18.70 -12.23 -24.84
CA ALA A 842 17.58 -13.04 -24.38
C ALA A 842 17.91 -13.81 -23.08
N LEU A 843 19.13 -14.32 -22.94
CA LEU A 843 19.54 -15.03 -21.73
C LEU A 843 19.53 -14.10 -20.52
N ARG A 844 20.05 -12.87 -20.66
CA ARG A 844 20.04 -11.86 -19.60
C ARG A 844 18.62 -11.45 -19.22
N ALA A 845 17.73 -11.26 -20.20
CA ALA A 845 16.33 -10.97 -19.93
C ALA A 845 15.68 -12.08 -19.09
N ALA A 846 15.86 -13.35 -19.49
CA ALA A 846 15.32 -14.49 -18.76
C ALA A 846 15.89 -14.62 -17.33
N LEU A 847 17.19 -14.35 -17.15
CA LEU A 847 17.84 -14.44 -15.84
C LEU A 847 17.45 -13.29 -14.91
N LEU A 848 17.33 -12.07 -15.42
CA LEU A 848 17.01 -10.88 -14.61
C LEU A 848 15.54 -10.81 -14.19
N VAL A 849 14.65 -11.42 -14.98
CA VAL A 849 13.21 -11.51 -14.69
C VAL A 849 12.83 -12.87 -14.07
N ASP A 850 13.82 -13.70 -13.75
CA ASP A 850 13.65 -14.96 -13.00
C ASP A 850 12.85 -16.05 -13.76
N HIS A 851 12.99 -16.10 -15.09
CA HIS A 851 12.38 -17.11 -15.96
C HIS A 851 13.28 -18.32 -16.19
N LYS A 852 13.50 -19.09 -15.12
CA LYS A 852 14.41 -20.24 -15.06
C LYS A 852 14.32 -21.22 -16.24
N THR A 853 13.14 -21.78 -16.50
CA THR A 853 12.97 -22.83 -17.52
C THR A 853 13.30 -22.33 -18.92
N LEU A 854 13.07 -21.05 -19.17
CA LEU A 854 13.42 -20.37 -20.41
C LEU A 854 14.92 -20.12 -20.49
N ALA A 855 15.56 -19.66 -19.40
CA ALA A 855 17.01 -19.52 -19.33
C ALA A 855 17.73 -20.86 -19.58
N GLU A 856 17.26 -21.96 -18.97
CA GLU A 856 17.78 -23.31 -19.21
C GLU A 856 17.65 -23.70 -20.69
N MET A 857 16.49 -23.44 -21.30
CA MET A 857 16.25 -23.71 -22.72
C MET A 857 17.20 -22.91 -23.62
N LEU A 858 17.43 -21.63 -23.35
CA LEU A 858 18.35 -20.78 -24.11
C LEU A 858 19.80 -21.29 -24.02
N ILE A 859 20.25 -21.64 -22.81
CA ILE A 859 21.60 -22.19 -22.59
C ILE A 859 21.77 -23.55 -23.30
N GLN A 860 20.76 -24.42 -23.23
CA GLN A 860 20.77 -25.70 -23.96
C GLN A 860 20.83 -25.48 -25.47
N SER A 861 20.18 -24.42 -25.95
CA SER A 861 20.12 -24.04 -27.37
C SER A 861 21.38 -23.29 -27.85
N GLY A 862 22.35 -22.99 -26.97
CA GLY A 862 23.64 -22.41 -27.34
C GLY A 862 23.80 -20.91 -27.06
N ALA A 863 23.07 -20.38 -26.07
CA ALA A 863 23.27 -19.02 -25.61
C ALA A 863 24.70 -18.79 -25.08
N ASP A 864 25.30 -17.67 -25.48
CA ASP A 864 26.63 -17.26 -25.05
C ASP A 864 26.57 -16.75 -23.60
N LEU A 865 27.55 -17.20 -22.82
CA LEU A 865 27.70 -16.86 -21.41
C LEU A 865 28.74 -15.75 -21.20
N SER A 866 29.44 -15.31 -22.25
CA SER A 866 30.45 -14.23 -22.18
C SER A 866 29.85 -12.88 -21.81
N ASP A 867 28.63 -12.60 -22.29
CA ASP A 867 28.01 -11.28 -22.21
C ASP A 867 27.21 -11.04 -20.92
N LEU A 868 27.23 -12.02 -20.00
CA LEU A 868 26.64 -11.94 -18.65
C LEU A 868 27.37 -10.92 -17.74
N GLY A 869 28.44 -10.28 -18.21
CA GLY A 869 29.25 -9.31 -17.47
C GLY A 869 30.39 -9.94 -16.66
N SER A 870 31.21 -9.10 -16.02
CA SER A 870 32.42 -9.49 -15.28
C SER A 870 32.19 -9.92 -13.83
N GLU A 871 30.95 -10.02 -13.34
CA GLU A 871 30.70 -10.30 -11.92
C GLU A 871 29.81 -11.53 -11.72
N GLY A 872 30.19 -12.35 -10.75
CA GLY A 872 29.56 -13.62 -10.40
C GLY A 872 28.14 -13.49 -9.84
N ASP A 873 27.57 -12.29 -9.78
CA ASP A 873 26.33 -11.98 -9.07
C ASP A 873 25.12 -12.81 -9.52
N TYR A 874 24.98 -13.14 -10.81
CA TYR A 874 23.88 -13.98 -11.29
C TYR A 874 24.05 -15.45 -10.90
N VAL A 875 25.28 -15.97 -10.99
CA VAL A 875 25.57 -17.36 -10.59
C VAL A 875 25.50 -17.48 -9.07
N LEU A 876 25.86 -16.42 -8.34
CA LEU A 876 25.72 -16.33 -6.88
C LEU A 876 24.25 -16.25 -6.46
N HIS A 877 23.44 -15.45 -7.15
CA HIS A 877 22.00 -15.39 -6.92
C HIS A 877 21.35 -16.75 -7.17
N ALA A 878 21.63 -17.37 -8.31
CA ALA A 878 21.14 -18.71 -8.66
C ALA A 878 21.67 -19.82 -7.72
N ALA A 879 22.86 -19.66 -7.15
CA ALA A 879 23.40 -20.62 -6.18
C ALA A 879 22.89 -20.39 -4.75
N SER A 880 22.20 -19.26 -4.49
CA SER A 880 21.64 -18.93 -3.18
C SER A 880 20.16 -19.29 -3.03
N SER A 881 19.49 -19.72 -4.11
CA SER A 881 18.07 -20.07 -4.13
C SER A 881 17.86 -21.56 -4.44
N GLN A 882 17.05 -22.24 -3.61
CA GLN A 882 16.77 -23.69 -3.72
C GLN A 882 16.24 -24.06 -5.11
N ASP A 883 15.50 -23.14 -5.74
CA ASP A 883 14.88 -23.37 -7.04
C ASP A 883 15.86 -23.29 -8.21
N TYR A 884 17.13 -22.93 -8.04
CA TYR A 884 18.06 -22.64 -9.16
C TYR A 884 19.25 -23.60 -9.29
N GLU A 885 19.25 -24.71 -8.54
CA GLU A 885 20.30 -25.72 -8.53
C GLU A 885 20.68 -26.22 -9.94
N ASN A 886 19.69 -26.55 -10.77
CA ASN A 886 19.89 -27.03 -12.14
C ASN A 886 20.45 -25.94 -13.08
N LEU A 887 20.04 -24.70 -12.90
CA LEU A 887 20.49 -23.58 -13.73
C LEU A 887 21.94 -23.20 -13.38
N ALA A 888 22.28 -23.16 -12.08
CA ALA A 888 23.65 -22.98 -11.61
C ALA A 888 24.57 -24.09 -12.17
N THR A 889 24.12 -25.35 -12.09
CA THR A 889 24.81 -26.51 -12.67
C THR A 889 25.08 -26.32 -14.17
N LEU A 890 24.05 -25.94 -14.92
CA LEU A 890 24.11 -25.78 -16.37
C LEU A 890 25.05 -24.63 -16.78
N LEU A 891 24.98 -23.50 -16.07
CA LEU A 891 25.85 -22.34 -16.27
C LEU A 891 27.31 -22.70 -15.99
N ILE A 892 27.59 -23.42 -14.90
CA ILE A 892 28.96 -23.85 -14.55
C ILE A 892 29.49 -24.86 -15.56
N TYR A 893 28.68 -25.85 -15.95
CA TYR A 893 29.08 -26.88 -16.92
C TYR A 893 29.38 -26.30 -18.31
N ARG A 894 28.52 -25.43 -18.85
CA ARG A 894 28.74 -24.82 -20.17
C ARG A 894 29.91 -23.83 -20.16
N ARG A 895 30.12 -23.11 -19.04
CA ARG A 895 31.26 -22.20 -18.90
C ARG A 895 32.60 -22.94 -18.72
N SER A 896 32.59 -24.19 -18.22
CA SER A 896 33.79 -25.02 -18.03
C SER A 896 34.54 -25.42 -19.31
N GLY A 897 33.97 -25.15 -20.49
CA GLY A 897 34.68 -25.22 -21.78
C GLY A 897 35.67 -24.06 -22.00
N GLN A 898 35.59 -23.00 -21.20
CA GLN A 898 36.54 -21.90 -21.12
C GLN A 898 37.14 -21.90 -19.71
N SER A 899 38.40 -21.51 -19.52
CA SER A 899 39.05 -21.51 -18.20
C SER A 899 38.32 -20.58 -17.23
N THR A 900 37.39 -21.10 -16.43
CA THR A 900 36.65 -20.32 -15.44
C THR A 900 37.64 -19.78 -14.40
N PRO A 901 37.65 -18.47 -14.10
CA PRO A 901 38.49 -17.92 -13.05
C PRO A 901 38.18 -18.60 -11.73
N ARG A 902 39.21 -19.17 -11.09
CA ARG A 902 39.13 -19.90 -9.81
C ARG A 902 38.36 -19.12 -8.72
N SER A 903 38.41 -17.78 -8.78
CA SER A 903 37.68 -16.84 -7.91
C SER A 903 36.15 -17.00 -7.97
N ILE A 904 35.57 -17.22 -9.16
CA ILE A 904 34.10 -17.31 -9.33
C ILE A 904 33.58 -18.63 -8.74
N THR A 905 34.21 -19.75 -9.06
CA THR A 905 33.85 -21.07 -8.53
C THR A 905 33.89 -21.10 -7.00
N ASN A 906 34.85 -20.40 -6.41
CA ASN A 906 34.99 -20.28 -4.95
C ASN A 906 33.87 -19.45 -4.31
N ASN A 907 33.49 -18.32 -4.91
CA ASN A 907 32.36 -17.53 -4.41
C ASN A 907 31.03 -18.30 -4.53
N VAL A 908 30.85 -19.08 -5.60
CA VAL A 908 29.65 -19.90 -5.82
C VAL A 908 29.58 -21.05 -4.81
N LEU A 909 30.71 -21.67 -4.47
CA LEU A 909 30.78 -22.66 -3.40
C LEU A 909 30.37 -22.05 -2.05
N GLN A 910 30.79 -20.82 -1.75
CA GLN A 910 30.35 -20.13 -0.53
C GLN A 910 28.85 -19.84 -0.52
N ALA A 911 28.29 -19.34 -1.64
CA ALA A 911 26.86 -19.07 -1.76
C ALA A 911 26.00 -20.34 -1.62
N ALA A 912 26.37 -21.42 -2.33
CA ALA A 912 25.70 -22.71 -2.22
C ALA A 912 25.80 -23.30 -0.80
N SER A 913 26.93 -23.06 -0.13
CA SER A 913 27.13 -23.53 1.25
C SER A 913 26.30 -22.73 2.26
N ARG A 914 26.19 -21.41 2.05
CA ARG A 914 25.31 -20.52 2.81
C ARG A 914 23.83 -20.90 2.66
N ALA A 915 23.41 -21.35 1.47
CA ALA A 915 22.01 -21.69 1.20
C ALA A 915 21.67 -23.17 1.48
N GLY A 916 22.65 -23.98 1.90
CA GLY A 916 22.43 -25.37 2.29
C GLY A 916 22.26 -26.34 1.10
N HIS A 917 22.72 -26.00 -0.10
CA HIS A 917 22.50 -26.81 -1.32
C HIS A 917 23.50 -27.95 -1.45
N GLU A 918 23.29 -29.04 -0.71
CA GLU A 918 24.23 -30.18 -0.61
C GLU A 918 24.72 -30.73 -1.95
N LYS A 919 23.81 -30.98 -2.90
CA LYS A 919 24.15 -31.54 -4.22
C LYS A 919 24.98 -30.59 -5.09
N LEU A 920 24.68 -29.28 -5.04
CA LEU A 920 25.46 -28.27 -5.75
C LEU A 920 26.86 -28.13 -5.15
N VAL A 921 26.95 -28.14 -3.82
CA VAL A 921 28.23 -28.16 -3.08
C VAL A 921 29.04 -29.40 -3.46
N GLU A 922 28.43 -30.59 -3.47
CA GLU A 922 29.08 -31.84 -3.84
C GLU A 922 29.72 -31.76 -5.22
N MET A 923 28.94 -31.32 -6.21
CA MET A 923 29.36 -31.20 -7.59
C MET A 923 30.44 -30.13 -7.81
N LEU A 924 30.34 -28.97 -7.14
CA LEU A 924 31.35 -27.91 -7.20
C LEU A 924 32.72 -28.44 -6.72
N LEU A 925 32.72 -29.20 -5.62
CA LEU A 925 33.92 -29.83 -5.08
C LEU A 925 34.49 -30.89 -6.05
N ASP A 926 33.63 -31.70 -6.67
CA ASP A 926 34.05 -32.68 -7.68
C ASP A 926 34.63 -32.03 -8.95
N LYS A 927 34.24 -30.79 -9.25
CA LYS A 927 34.79 -29.97 -10.33
C LYS A 927 36.04 -29.18 -9.93
N GLY A 928 36.58 -29.42 -8.74
CA GLY A 928 37.84 -28.84 -8.28
C GLY A 928 37.71 -27.43 -7.69
N ALA A 929 36.52 -27.06 -7.20
CA ALA A 929 36.38 -25.89 -6.33
C ALA A 929 37.33 -26.03 -5.13
N ASP A 930 38.02 -24.96 -4.77
CA ASP A 930 38.93 -24.98 -3.64
C ASP A 930 38.12 -24.89 -2.34
N VAL A 931 38.01 -26.01 -1.64
CA VAL A 931 37.26 -26.15 -0.38
C VAL A 931 37.73 -25.14 0.69
N ASN A 932 38.99 -24.70 0.61
CA ASN A 932 39.62 -23.78 1.55
C ASN A 932 39.78 -22.36 0.99
N ALA A 933 39.09 -22.06 -0.12
CA ALA A 933 39.13 -20.75 -0.71
C ALA A 933 38.70 -19.66 0.28
N ARG A 934 39.56 -18.65 0.43
CA ARG A 934 39.34 -17.51 1.32
C ARG A 934 38.82 -16.30 0.54
N GLY A 935 37.79 -15.64 1.06
CA GLY A 935 37.15 -14.46 0.46
C GLY A 935 35.67 -14.34 0.84
N GLY A 936 35.00 -13.25 0.43
CA GLY A 936 33.56 -13.04 0.70
C GLY A 936 33.21 -12.69 2.15
N TYR A 937 31.92 -12.46 2.44
CA TYR A 937 31.41 -12.03 3.75
C TYR A 937 31.72 -13.03 4.88
N TYR A 938 31.54 -14.32 4.60
CA TYR A 938 31.78 -15.41 5.55
C TYR A 938 33.22 -15.92 5.54
N GLY A 939 34.13 -15.40 4.71
CA GLY A 939 35.53 -15.82 4.68
C GLY A 939 35.82 -17.19 4.08
N SER A 940 35.00 -18.23 4.29
CA SER A 940 35.11 -19.56 3.67
C SER A 940 33.74 -20.25 3.52
N ALA A 941 33.67 -21.31 2.71
CA ALA A 941 32.44 -22.09 2.52
C ALA A 941 31.97 -22.78 3.81
N LEU A 942 32.90 -23.29 4.62
CA LEU A 942 32.59 -23.93 5.90
C LEU A 942 32.04 -22.93 6.91
N GLN A 943 32.59 -21.72 6.96
CA GLN A 943 32.04 -20.64 7.79
C GLN A 943 30.64 -20.20 7.35
N ALA A 944 30.38 -20.17 6.04
CA ALA A 944 29.06 -19.86 5.50
C ALA A 944 28.00 -20.91 5.91
N ALA A 945 28.33 -22.19 5.76
CA ALA A 945 27.45 -23.28 6.22
C ALA A 945 27.27 -23.28 7.74
N ALA A 946 28.31 -22.92 8.50
CA ALA A 946 28.27 -22.83 9.95
C ALA A 946 27.40 -21.68 10.48
N GLY A 947 27.47 -20.51 9.86
CA GLY A 947 26.67 -19.35 10.24
C GLY A 947 25.18 -19.49 9.96
N GLU A 948 24.79 -20.30 8.97
CA GLU A 948 23.37 -20.53 8.61
C GLU A 948 22.85 -21.90 9.10
N GLY A 949 23.66 -22.66 9.83
CA GLY A 949 23.23 -23.90 10.48
C GLY A 949 23.11 -25.13 9.57
N HIS A 950 23.71 -25.11 8.38
CA HIS A 950 23.62 -26.20 7.40
C HIS A 950 24.58 -27.36 7.71
N LYS A 951 24.20 -28.18 8.69
CA LYS A 951 24.99 -29.29 9.23
C LYS A 951 25.43 -30.32 8.18
N GLY A 952 24.58 -30.69 7.22
CA GLY A 952 24.92 -31.66 6.17
C GLY A 952 25.97 -31.14 5.18
N VAL A 953 25.83 -29.88 4.76
CA VAL A 953 26.84 -29.18 3.95
C VAL A 953 28.17 -29.06 4.70
N ALA A 954 28.13 -28.66 5.98
CA ALA A 954 29.33 -28.52 6.79
C ALA A 954 30.08 -29.86 6.93
N ALA A 955 29.36 -30.96 7.18
CA ALA A 955 29.95 -32.30 7.20
C ALA A 955 30.63 -32.65 5.87
N MET A 956 29.94 -32.39 4.75
CA MET A 956 30.48 -32.64 3.41
C MET A 956 31.76 -31.83 3.13
N LEU A 957 31.78 -30.54 3.48
CA LEU A 957 32.96 -29.69 3.31
C LEU A 957 34.15 -30.18 4.14
N ILE A 958 33.91 -30.58 5.40
CA ILE A 958 34.95 -31.15 6.28
C ILE A 958 35.50 -32.46 5.72
N ASP A 959 34.61 -33.34 5.26
CA ASP A 959 35.01 -34.63 4.68
C ASP A 959 35.78 -34.45 3.35
N ARG A 960 35.57 -33.32 2.66
CA ARG A 960 36.33 -32.90 1.47
C ARG A 960 37.57 -32.06 1.79
N GLY A 961 37.95 -31.95 3.07
CA GLY A 961 39.20 -31.35 3.53
C GLY A 961 39.13 -29.86 3.88
N ALA A 962 37.96 -29.33 4.23
CA ALA A 962 37.84 -27.99 4.77
C ALA A 962 38.61 -27.85 6.10
N ASP A 963 39.40 -26.79 6.23
CA ASP A 963 40.12 -26.41 7.44
C ASP A 963 39.13 -25.88 8.48
N VAL A 964 38.81 -26.72 9.46
CA VAL A 964 37.88 -26.44 10.56
C VAL A 964 38.30 -25.22 11.40
N ASN A 965 39.59 -24.89 11.40
CA ASN A 965 40.17 -23.78 12.17
C ASN A 965 40.55 -22.60 11.28
N ALA A 966 40.10 -22.58 10.02
CA ALA A 966 40.38 -21.49 9.11
C ALA A 966 39.85 -20.17 9.68
N GLY A 967 40.78 -19.22 9.89
CA GLY A 967 40.47 -17.86 10.30
C GLY A 967 40.09 -16.94 9.13
N GLY A 968 39.15 -16.01 9.36
CA GLY A 968 38.73 -14.97 8.41
C GLY A 968 37.22 -14.65 8.50
N GLY A 969 36.73 -13.73 7.66
CA GLY A 969 35.30 -13.40 7.56
C GLY A 969 34.71 -12.64 8.77
N PHE A 970 33.42 -12.32 8.72
CA PHE A 970 32.70 -11.58 9.78
C PHE A 970 32.70 -12.31 11.14
N PHE A 971 32.72 -13.64 11.13
CA PHE A 971 32.62 -14.46 12.34
C PHE A 971 33.97 -14.92 12.89
N GLY A 972 35.08 -14.69 12.17
CA GLY A 972 36.42 -15.10 12.57
C GLY A 972 36.72 -16.58 12.28
N ASN A 973 35.88 -17.53 12.70
CA ASN A 973 36.01 -18.97 12.39
C ASN A 973 34.63 -19.66 12.37
N SER A 974 34.56 -20.91 11.89
CA SER A 974 33.29 -21.65 11.75
C SER A 974 32.63 -21.98 13.09
N LEU A 975 33.42 -22.24 14.14
CA LEU A 975 32.89 -22.51 15.48
C LEU A 975 32.21 -21.27 16.08
N LYS A 976 32.84 -20.10 15.96
CA LYS A 976 32.30 -18.81 16.40
C LYS A 976 31.06 -18.40 15.58
N ALA A 977 31.03 -18.73 14.28
CA ALA A 977 29.83 -18.55 13.44
C ALA A 977 28.64 -19.37 13.96
N ALA A 978 28.83 -20.69 14.15
CA ALA A 978 27.77 -21.57 14.64
C ALA A 978 27.29 -21.19 16.05
N LEU A 979 28.20 -20.80 16.95
CA LEU A 979 27.85 -20.38 18.32
C LEU A 979 27.10 -19.05 18.37
N ARG A 980 27.50 -18.07 17.55
CA ARG A 980 26.87 -16.73 17.54
C ARG A 980 25.43 -16.78 17.03
N GLU A 981 25.16 -17.60 16.03
CA GLU A 981 23.82 -17.75 15.43
C GLU A 981 22.99 -18.86 16.11
N GLY A 982 23.51 -19.50 17.17
CA GLY A 982 22.76 -20.43 18.02
C GLY A 982 22.64 -21.86 17.48
N HIS A 983 23.47 -22.27 16.53
CA HIS A 983 23.47 -23.61 15.93
C HIS A 983 24.28 -24.63 16.75
N THR A 984 23.77 -25.00 17.93
CA THR A 984 24.45 -25.84 18.92
C THR A 984 24.89 -27.20 18.41
N GLU A 985 24.03 -27.93 17.69
CA GLU A 985 24.38 -29.25 17.15
C GLU A 985 25.50 -29.20 16.11
N LEU A 986 25.61 -28.09 15.38
CA LEU A 986 26.68 -27.87 14.41
C LEU A 986 27.98 -27.47 15.10
N ALA A 987 27.89 -26.65 16.16
CA ALA A 987 29.03 -26.34 17.01
C ALA A 987 29.62 -27.60 17.67
N GLU A 988 28.77 -28.51 18.17
CA GLU A 988 29.20 -29.81 18.69
C GLU A 988 29.93 -30.64 17.62
N MET A 989 29.36 -30.75 16.41
CA MET A 989 30.02 -31.43 15.29
C MET A 989 31.39 -30.81 14.96
N LEU A 990 31.49 -29.48 14.94
CA LEU A 990 32.74 -28.79 14.65
C LEU A 990 33.81 -29.09 15.71
N VAL A 991 33.44 -29.10 17.00
CA VAL A 991 34.33 -29.50 18.10
C VAL A 991 34.78 -30.95 17.96
N ASP A 992 33.86 -31.87 17.66
CA ASP A 992 34.18 -33.29 17.42
C ASP A 992 35.13 -33.48 16.22
N LYS A 993 35.04 -32.61 15.22
CA LYS A 993 35.89 -32.59 14.03
C LYS A 993 37.18 -31.77 14.23
N GLY A 994 37.49 -31.33 15.45
CA GLY A 994 38.77 -30.72 15.82
C GLY A 994 38.79 -29.19 15.77
N ALA A 995 37.65 -28.52 15.91
CA ALA A 995 37.60 -27.08 16.09
C ALA A 995 38.26 -26.66 17.42
N ASP A 996 39.14 -25.67 17.36
CA ASP A 996 39.84 -25.12 18.51
C ASP A 996 38.92 -24.17 19.29
N VAL A 997 38.52 -24.63 20.48
CA VAL A 997 37.64 -23.89 21.40
C VAL A 997 38.29 -22.62 21.96
N ASP A 998 39.63 -22.55 21.98
CA ASP A 998 40.35 -21.37 22.50
C ASP A 998 40.28 -20.20 21.52
N LEU A 999 40.01 -20.46 20.23
CA LEU A 999 39.81 -19.44 19.19
C LEU A 999 38.44 -18.74 19.28
N VAL A 1000 37.59 -19.08 20.24
CA VAL A 1000 36.28 -18.43 20.47
C VAL A 1000 36.39 -17.23 21.44
N GLN A 1001 37.45 -17.18 22.26
CA GLN A 1001 37.61 -16.22 23.36
C GLN A 1001 38.33 -14.90 22.98
N ALA A 1002 38.73 -14.73 21.71
CA ALA A 1002 39.41 -13.54 21.21
C ALA A 1002 38.46 -12.54 20.51
#